data_AF-A0A9P9TLF8-F1
#
_entry.id   AF-A0A9P9TLF8-F1
#
_cell.length_a   1.000
_cell.length_b   1.000
_cell.length_c   1.000
_cell.angle_alpha   90.00
_cell.angle_beta   90.00
_cell.angle_gamma   90.00
#
_symmetry.space_group_name_H-M   'P 1'
#
loop_
_entity.id
_entity.type
_entity.pdbx_description
1 polymer ?
#
loop_
_entity_poly.entity_id
_entity_poly.type
_entity_poly.pdbx_seq_one_letter_code
_entity_poly.pdbx_strand_id
1 'polypeptide(L)'
;MAQWLLLLLSVLLTVRCSAVMSDSNGFLLASTNQENATLITRDGNAFNQADLSFITRLAAIGDSYSAGIGAGEKLGSVFGFWDPDSDYSCSRCDHSYPFLVNNDERLGASSNRKFQFKSCSGAVISDVLERQIPAIDSNQQVILISAGGNDVELTNTLNQCIFQWAVLSTSQVIEAMIIVAEDDRFSFLDFLDMDVYGRGCEGQMDVSQALIDGPAFSSSLDSLISAAKAKLGPGGKIYYTGYAKFWAADLTSACDTVTWGTWLHKAANVWEPYQRLTVSHRKRMNALVDAVNDKLSAAVARAGPSVVFIDYDSYLTNSKGHFCEAGVDETPTNGISWNDDLFFKMDSGAQASSPWKRDSVAGVKTGSFKGSLEVMTQLTLMLDPTSQLLVEDVIEESKVASVMDEGEDPSDPGELLKDYYPNFLPDGFGRVFHPQEILHEIIAELIISEMGVSKLLDEGFPAITDDADLGSGGSCPYSPSGGQQIAIASYTNPLGDPNAWQRLISYDSNKHSILIANVLNGPDYVVDTSWKSVIEQAANSGKTVIGYVRTGYLGVSQQQFKTRLGSGNLADWTSQIEQDVDKWFELYPDTIGGIFFDEGWPECGPNNIYSDLYTHINAYTKRKHPGAYTVLNPGSPMAQCFENTMDTLLTFESSYETYTSSAYTPNDWKPQDSRKIWHIVYRVPQDKIAEVAALALERGAGYLEMTSDDNPNPYDNVPSDEYMNEAMKVVSGGTVRKDSAPSLGGSYVSGVPNDAQVIASDYTSATITWSPVAKALGYAVYQNGALVIEMPAFLTRATIGMLEPGTTGISFEVKTILTSGSGGTSKLLTMSTKALPDGKSISNVQYVKIGDQVVYTADVLVPYAFVRLFIGGPHQAIGASAGWPIDAGLSTDNGGGDPIGQYKLVNYLVEGNDFYPGFYKYTGAYVEGGSGNADWTWLPQGTAPQTQSGYTNTWYVPLGGTDALPDNFVVQGQGYAPLQNIFHGPLRSYKCDGQPCDDNSDYDCKGSSLCSLPTLLAWCDRAVNNLNRTDILTYGTSGDAENGGCASDGNGGCGVFLQGYNCAMSGNDMWKTYQNLRKLGGCSKCGSFHQEDGCMLTVNYVAKC
;
A
#
# COMPACT_ATOMS: atom_id res chain seq x y z
N MET A 1 39.88 -4.77 10.25
CA MET A 1 39.58 -4.20 8.91
C MET A 1 38.07 -4.20 8.64
N ALA A 2 37.34 -5.31 8.76
CA ALA A 2 35.88 -5.34 8.59
C ALA A 2 35.07 -4.47 9.58
N GLN A 3 35.50 -4.37 10.84
CA GLN A 3 34.84 -3.52 11.86
C GLN A 3 35.13 -2.02 11.72
N TRP A 4 36.22 -1.65 11.04
CA TRP A 4 36.51 -0.26 10.69
C TRP A 4 35.79 0.14 9.37
N LEU A 5 35.48 -0.83 8.50
CA LEU A 5 34.67 -0.63 7.29
C LEU A 5 33.21 -0.29 7.60
N LEU A 6 32.61 -0.94 8.61
CA LEU A 6 31.22 -0.71 9.03
C LEU A 6 31.01 0.66 9.69
N LEU A 7 32.00 1.18 10.43
CA LEU A 7 31.94 2.52 11.04
C LEU A 7 32.22 3.67 10.03
N LEU A 8 32.98 3.38 8.96
CA LEU A 8 33.22 4.33 7.86
C LEU A 8 32.02 4.43 6.91
N LEU A 9 31.30 3.34 6.62
CA LEU A 9 30.07 3.38 5.81
C LEU A 9 28.93 4.15 6.50
N SER A 10 28.80 4.05 7.83
CA SER A 10 27.74 4.75 8.58
C SER A 10 27.87 6.28 8.59
N VAL A 11 29.08 6.82 8.43
CA VAL A 11 29.36 8.27 8.39
C VAL A 11 29.12 8.88 7.00
N LEU A 12 29.18 8.06 5.94
CA LEU A 12 28.94 8.49 4.56
C LEU A 12 27.46 8.42 4.15
N LEU A 13 26.68 7.51 4.74
CA LEU A 13 25.24 7.40 4.54
C LEU A 13 24.43 8.50 5.26
N THR A 14 24.97 9.08 6.33
CA THR A 14 24.34 10.21 7.04
C THR A 14 24.42 11.51 6.26
N VAL A 15 25.49 11.74 5.47
CA VAL A 15 25.65 12.99 4.70
C VAL A 15 24.72 13.07 3.48
N ARG A 16 24.32 11.92 2.90
CA ARG A 16 23.39 11.90 1.74
C ARG A 16 21.91 12.03 2.08
N CYS A 17 21.52 11.85 3.35
CA CYS A 17 20.13 11.94 3.79
C CYS A 17 19.86 13.13 4.72
N SER A 18 20.88 13.86 5.18
CA SER A 18 20.72 14.93 6.19
C SER A 18 20.72 16.36 5.66
N ALA A 19 20.72 16.59 4.34
CA ALA A 19 20.80 17.95 3.80
C ALA A 19 19.45 18.64 3.56
N VAL A 20 18.30 18.01 3.84
CA VAL A 20 16.99 18.65 3.64
C VAL A 20 16.06 18.37 4.82
N MET A 21 16.52 18.57 6.05
CA MET A 21 15.63 18.76 7.21
C MET A 21 16.33 19.59 8.29
N SER A 22 16.31 20.91 8.14
CA SER A 22 16.69 21.85 9.19
C SER A 22 15.88 23.12 9.05
N ASP A 23 14.79 23.22 9.82
CA ASP A 23 14.00 24.43 10.01
C ASP A 23 14.89 25.61 10.42
N SER A 24 14.58 26.75 9.80
CA SER A 24 15.14 28.06 10.00
C SER A 24 14.95 28.56 11.45
N ASN A 25 16.05 28.69 12.21
CA ASN A 25 16.21 29.72 13.24
C ASN A 25 17.67 29.86 13.69
N GLY A 26 18.29 30.98 13.32
CA GLY A 26 19.31 31.65 14.12
C GLY A 26 20.74 31.12 13.99
N PHE A 27 21.44 31.65 13.00
CA PHE A 27 22.90 31.77 13.02
C PHE A 27 23.33 32.49 14.32
N LEU A 28 23.90 31.75 15.27
CA LEU A 28 24.66 32.33 16.38
C LEU A 28 26.01 31.63 16.48
N LEU A 29 27.02 32.35 16.01
CA LEU A 29 28.42 32.13 16.32
C LEU A 29 28.59 32.02 17.85
N ALA A 30 28.92 30.83 18.35
CA ALA A 30 29.37 30.61 19.71
C ALA A 30 30.64 29.76 19.71
N SER A 31 31.78 30.43 19.56
CA SER A 31 33.07 29.92 20.02
C SER A 31 32.99 29.63 21.52
N THR A 32 33.16 28.37 21.95
CA THR A 32 33.69 28.07 23.30
C THR A 32 34.36 26.69 23.36
N ASN A 33 35.69 26.73 23.41
CA ASN A 33 36.62 25.92 24.21
C ASN A 33 36.36 24.42 24.36
N GLN A 34 36.96 23.69 23.41
CA GLN A 34 37.46 22.33 23.61
C GLN A 34 38.68 22.38 24.55
N GLU A 35 38.54 21.90 25.79
CA GLU A 35 39.68 21.43 26.57
C GLU A 35 39.64 19.89 26.68
N ASN A 36 40.74 19.30 26.20
CA ASN A 36 41.30 17.99 26.55
C ASN A 36 40.54 16.72 26.15
N ALA A 37 40.79 16.30 24.92
CA ALA A 37 41.15 14.89 24.64
C ALA A 37 42.01 14.80 23.38
N THR A 38 43.26 15.26 23.45
CA THR A 38 44.30 14.91 22.46
C THR A 38 44.85 13.53 22.78
N LEU A 39 44.70 12.59 21.84
CA LEU A 39 45.76 11.77 21.23
C LEU A 39 45.20 10.42 20.76
N ILE A 40 44.94 10.30 19.45
CA ILE A 40 45.69 9.36 18.60
C ILE A 40 45.93 10.04 17.26
N THR A 41 47.16 10.51 17.04
CA THR A 41 47.73 10.63 15.69
C THR A 41 48.36 9.29 15.32
N ARG A 42 48.00 8.74 14.16
CA ARG A 42 48.86 7.83 13.39
C ARG A 42 48.67 8.12 11.91
N ASP A 43 49.75 8.62 11.31
CA ASP A 43 49.98 8.76 9.88
C ASP A 43 49.66 7.48 9.10
N GLY A 44 49.09 7.67 7.91
CA GLY A 44 49.00 6.70 6.84
C GLY A 44 47.82 6.97 5.92
N ASN A 45 48.02 7.81 4.90
CA ASN A 45 47.20 8.01 3.68
C ASN A 45 45.85 7.26 3.66
N ALA A 46 44.91 7.66 4.50
CA ALA A 46 43.57 7.10 4.52
C ALA A 46 42.73 7.92 3.55
N PHE A 47 42.20 7.28 2.51
CA PHE A 47 41.27 7.86 1.56
C PHE A 47 40.08 8.48 2.30
N ASN A 48 39.93 9.81 2.25
CA ASN A 48 38.72 10.50 2.68
C ASN A 48 37.79 10.63 1.47
N GLN A 49 36.67 9.91 1.52
CA GLN A 49 35.67 9.89 0.46
C GLN A 49 34.89 11.21 0.32
N ALA A 50 34.81 11.99 1.41
CA ALA A 50 34.22 13.33 1.40
C ALA A 50 35.23 14.43 0.99
N ASP A 51 36.50 14.07 0.78
CA ASP A 51 37.53 15.02 0.35
C ASP A 51 37.50 15.17 -1.18
N LEU A 52 36.89 16.25 -1.65
CA LEU A 52 36.87 16.65 -3.05
C LEU A 52 37.94 17.72 -3.36
N SER A 53 38.92 17.93 -2.48
CA SER A 53 39.94 18.98 -2.65
C SER A 53 40.85 18.82 -3.86
N PHE A 54 40.81 17.66 -4.51
CA PHE A 54 41.45 17.45 -5.82
C PHE A 54 40.82 18.31 -6.92
N ILE A 55 39.57 18.78 -6.75
CA ILE A 55 38.89 19.68 -7.67
C ILE A 55 39.41 21.10 -7.45
N THR A 56 40.33 21.50 -8.33
CA THR A 56 40.97 22.83 -8.32
C THR A 56 40.53 23.70 -9.50
N ARG A 57 39.82 23.14 -10.48
CA ARG A 57 39.33 23.84 -11.68
C ARG A 57 37.87 23.50 -11.92
N LEU A 58 37.00 24.49 -11.74
CA LEU A 58 35.58 24.35 -12.01
C LEU A 58 35.04 25.54 -12.80
N ALA A 59 34.05 25.30 -13.64
CA ALA A 59 33.37 26.34 -14.39
C ALA A 59 31.86 26.16 -14.29
N ALA A 60 31.12 27.26 -14.37
CA ALA A 60 29.67 27.25 -14.44
C ALA A 60 29.21 28.09 -15.62
N ILE A 61 28.39 27.48 -16.46
CA ILE A 61 27.79 28.07 -17.66
C ILE A 61 26.30 27.78 -17.66
N GLY A 62 25.52 28.63 -18.30
CA GLY A 62 24.09 28.44 -18.37
C GLY A 62 23.27 29.72 -18.34
N ASP A 63 21.99 29.52 -18.05
CA ASP A 63 20.95 30.52 -17.97
C ASP A 63 20.78 31.10 -16.55
N SER A 64 19.62 31.72 -16.31
CA SER A 64 19.23 32.34 -15.04
C SER A 64 19.17 31.37 -13.85
N TYR A 65 18.88 30.08 -14.08
CA TYR A 65 18.82 29.08 -13.00
C TYR A 65 20.24 28.72 -12.51
N SER A 66 21.26 28.89 -13.35
CA SER A 66 22.66 28.79 -12.93
C SER A 66 23.18 30.12 -12.38
N ALA A 67 22.78 31.26 -12.94
CA ALA A 67 23.16 32.57 -12.41
C ALA A 67 22.59 32.86 -11.01
N GLY A 68 21.42 32.29 -10.69
CA GLY A 68 20.73 32.42 -9.40
C GLY A 68 20.12 33.81 -9.19
N ILE A 69 19.45 34.34 -10.22
CA ILE A 69 18.81 35.65 -10.14
C ILE A 69 17.88 35.72 -8.92
N GLY A 70 18.15 36.67 -8.03
CA GLY A 70 17.38 36.88 -6.80
C GLY A 70 17.85 36.08 -5.58
N ALA A 71 18.68 35.04 -5.75
CA ALA A 71 19.20 34.22 -4.64
C ALA A 71 20.45 34.87 -4.02
N GLY A 72 20.29 35.58 -2.92
CA GLY A 72 21.36 36.36 -2.29
C GLY A 72 21.67 37.68 -3.00
N GLU A 73 22.90 38.16 -2.83
CA GLU A 73 23.37 39.44 -3.37
C GLU A 73 23.96 39.27 -4.77
N LYS A 74 23.69 40.24 -5.67
CA LYS A 74 24.31 40.28 -7.00
C LYS A 74 25.81 40.48 -6.86
N LEU A 75 26.58 39.64 -7.53
CA LEU A 75 28.03 39.72 -7.59
C LEU A 75 28.50 40.89 -8.47
N GLY A 76 29.72 41.34 -8.23
CA GLY A 76 30.35 42.43 -8.98
C GLY A 76 29.95 43.82 -8.47
N SER A 77 30.33 44.85 -9.25
CA SER A 77 29.98 46.24 -8.92
C SER A 77 28.71 46.64 -9.66
N VAL A 78 27.87 47.47 -9.06
CA VAL A 78 26.75 48.16 -9.75
C VAL A 78 27.22 48.93 -10.99
N PHE A 79 28.47 49.40 -11.03
CA PHE A 79 29.06 50.04 -12.22
C PHE A 79 29.39 49.04 -13.34
N GLY A 80 29.41 47.74 -13.04
CA GLY A 80 29.53 46.66 -14.01
C GLY A 80 28.31 46.53 -14.93
N PHE A 81 27.21 47.21 -14.61
CA PHE A 81 26.01 47.34 -15.45
C PHE A 81 26.30 47.73 -16.92
N TRP A 82 27.37 48.50 -17.18
CA TRP A 82 27.74 48.92 -18.54
C TRP A 82 28.43 47.81 -19.36
N ASP A 83 28.98 46.80 -18.70
CA ASP A 83 29.61 45.63 -19.32
C ASP A 83 28.60 44.47 -19.40
N PRO A 84 28.22 43.99 -20.61
CA PRO A 84 27.22 42.94 -20.77
C PRO A 84 27.64 41.59 -20.17
N ASP A 85 28.93 41.32 -20.03
CA ASP A 85 29.45 40.03 -19.56
C ASP A 85 29.82 40.06 -18.06
N SER A 86 29.61 41.21 -17.41
CA SER A 86 29.87 41.39 -15.98
C SER A 86 28.92 40.55 -15.12
N ASP A 87 29.36 40.27 -13.89
CA ASP A 87 28.56 39.51 -12.93
C ASP A 87 27.23 40.21 -12.62
N TYR A 88 27.26 41.55 -12.53
CA TYR A 88 26.09 42.37 -12.23
C TYR A 88 25.05 42.31 -13.36
N SER A 89 25.49 42.49 -14.61
CA SER A 89 24.60 42.47 -15.78
C SER A 89 24.00 41.08 -16.03
N CYS A 90 24.78 40.03 -15.79
CA CYS A 90 24.32 38.65 -15.91
C CYS A 90 23.45 38.17 -14.73
N SER A 91 23.25 39.00 -13.70
CA SER A 91 22.52 38.66 -12.48
C SER A 91 23.07 37.40 -11.79
N ARG A 92 24.40 37.29 -11.71
CA ARG A 92 25.06 36.21 -10.96
C ARG A 92 25.00 36.56 -9.47
N CYS A 93 24.45 35.69 -8.64
CA CYS A 93 24.32 35.95 -7.20
C CYS A 93 25.13 34.98 -6.34
N ASP A 94 25.44 35.41 -5.12
CA ASP A 94 26.27 34.68 -4.16
C ASP A 94 25.57 33.51 -3.43
N HIS A 95 24.26 33.30 -3.62
CA HIS A 95 23.56 32.08 -3.19
C HIS A 95 23.09 31.21 -4.35
N SER A 96 23.62 31.44 -5.55
CA SER A 96 23.41 30.55 -6.69
C SER A 96 24.08 29.18 -6.48
N TYR A 97 23.45 28.10 -6.94
CA TYR A 97 24.00 26.74 -6.75
C TYR A 97 25.47 26.59 -7.21
N PRO A 98 25.95 27.23 -8.31
CA PRO A 98 27.36 27.15 -8.68
C PRO A 98 28.28 27.85 -7.69
N PHE A 99 27.84 28.98 -7.12
CA PHE A 99 28.60 29.69 -6.10
C PHE A 99 28.67 28.87 -4.81
N LEU A 100 27.56 28.24 -4.41
CA LEU A 100 27.51 27.34 -3.25
C LEU A 100 28.44 26.13 -3.44
N VAL A 101 28.36 25.44 -4.59
CA VAL A 101 29.28 24.34 -4.96
C VAL A 101 30.74 24.78 -4.89
N ASN A 102 31.07 25.97 -5.42
CA ASN A 102 32.42 26.50 -5.35
C ASN A 102 32.90 26.78 -3.92
N ASN A 103 32.00 27.15 -3.00
CA ASN A 103 32.34 27.48 -1.62
C ASN A 103 32.17 26.32 -0.64
N ASP A 104 31.72 25.16 -1.10
CA ASP A 104 31.59 23.97 -0.29
C ASP A 104 32.94 23.54 0.33
N GLU A 105 32.92 23.27 1.63
CA GLU A 105 34.12 22.92 2.41
C GLU A 105 34.76 21.61 1.96
N ARG A 106 33.99 20.68 1.39
CA ARG A 106 34.47 19.39 0.89
C ARG A 106 35.42 19.55 -0.28
N LEU A 107 35.32 20.65 -1.04
CA LEU A 107 36.27 20.97 -2.11
C LEU A 107 37.57 21.63 -1.56
N GLY A 108 37.68 21.85 -0.26
CA GLY A 108 38.80 22.53 0.41
C GLY A 108 38.65 24.06 0.45
N ALA A 109 39.74 24.79 0.63
CA ALA A 109 39.71 26.26 0.62
C ALA A 109 39.49 26.82 -0.80
N SER A 110 38.52 27.74 -0.96
CA SER A 110 38.18 28.36 -2.24
C SER A 110 39.34 29.11 -2.88
N SER A 111 40.28 29.63 -2.09
CA SER A 111 41.52 30.26 -2.57
C SER A 111 42.45 29.31 -3.34
N ASN A 112 42.29 28.00 -3.19
CA ASN A 112 43.03 26.98 -3.93
C ASN A 112 42.32 26.54 -5.22
N ARG A 113 41.14 27.10 -5.51
CA ARG A 113 40.34 26.79 -6.69
C ARG A 113 40.34 27.93 -7.69
N LYS A 114 40.37 27.58 -8.97
CA LYS A 114 40.05 28.48 -10.07
C LYS A 114 38.62 28.21 -10.51
N PHE A 115 37.69 29.04 -10.03
CA PHE A 115 36.30 29.04 -10.45
C PHE A 115 36.06 30.06 -11.57
N GLN A 116 35.45 29.62 -12.68
CA GLN A 116 35.03 30.48 -13.78
C GLN A 116 33.51 30.49 -13.88
N PHE A 117 32.88 31.50 -13.27
CA PHE A 117 31.44 31.68 -13.31
C PHE A 117 31.04 32.52 -14.53
N LYS A 118 30.35 31.90 -15.51
CA LYS A 118 29.99 32.52 -16.80
C LYS A 118 28.52 32.40 -17.18
N SER A 119 27.69 31.77 -16.34
CA SER A 119 26.23 31.74 -16.49
C SER A 119 25.64 33.15 -16.62
N CYS A 120 24.56 33.32 -17.37
CA CYS A 120 23.98 34.63 -17.62
C CYS A 120 22.46 34.53 -17.76
N SER A 121 21.73 35.37 -17.04
CA SER A 121 20.27 35.42 -17.14
C SER A 121 19.79 35.75 -18.56
N GLY A 122 18.82 34.99 -19.06
CA GLY A 122 18.30 35.10 -20.43
C GLY A 122 19.09 34.35 -21.51
N ALA A 123 20.22 33.71 -21.18
CA ALA A 123 21.01 32.98 -22.17
C ALA A 123 20.24 31.79 -22.77
N VAL A 124 20.25 31.67 -24.10
CA VAL A 124 19.86 30.46 -24.84
C VAL A 124 21.08 29.58 -25.14
N ILE A 125 20.89 28.36 -25.64
CA ILE A 125 21.99 27.44 -25.94
C ILE A 125 23.03 28.06 -26.88
N SER A 126 22.62 28.85 -27.87
CA SER A 126 23.54 29.55 -28.78
C SER A 126 24.44 30.55 -28.05
N ASP A 127 23.92 31.30 -27.06
CA ASP A 127 24.74 32.20 -26.24
C ASP A 127 25.77 31.44 -25.42
N VAL A 128 25.38 30.28 -24.87
CA VAL A 128 26.28 29.42 -24.10
C VAL A 128 27.42 28.93 -25.00
N LEU A 129 27.11 28.50 -26.24
CA LEU A 129 28.08 28.05 -27.23
C LEU A 129 29.02 29.15 -27.72
N GLU A 130 28.49 30.34 -27.99
CA GLU A 130 29.23 31.42 -28.65
C GLU A 130 29.98 32.33 -27.68
N ARG A 131 29.48 32.49 -26.46
CA ARG A 131 30.00 33.47 -25.49
C ARG A 131 30.55 32.83 -24.22
N GLN A 132 29.84 31.87 -23.64
CA GLN A 132 30.21 31.33 -22.33
C GLN A 132 31.29 30.24 -22.40
N ILE A 133 31.12 29.23 -23.25
CA ILE A 133 32.09 28.13 -23.43
C ILE A 133 33.46 28.65 -23.90
N PRO A 134 33.56 29.61 -24.85
CA PRO A 134 34.84 30.18 -25.22
C PRO A 134 35.55 30.91 -24.08
N ALA A 135 34.79 31.50 -23.14
CA ALA A 135 35.30 32.28 -22.02
C ALA A 135 35.79 31.44 -20.81
N ILE A 136 35.58 30.12 -20.81
CA ILE A 136 36.13 29.21 -19.81
C ILE A 136 37.43 28.55 -20.31
N ASP A 137 38.38 28.34 -19.41
CA ASP A 137 39.65 27.69 -19.75
C ASP A 137 39.43 26.24 -20.15
N SER A 138 40.38 25.66 -20.90
CA SER A 138 40.47 24.21 -21.08
C SER A 138 40.91 23.51 -19.78
N ASN A 139 40.84 22.18 -19.76
CA ASN A 139 41.27 21.34 -18.64
C ASN A 139 40.46 21.58 -17.35
N GLN A 140 39.13 21.76 -17.49
CA GLN A 140 38.20 21.80 -16.36
C GLN A 140 38.02 20.41 -15.76
N GLN A 141 37.92 20.31 -14.43
CA GLN A 141 37.59 19.07 -13.74
C GLN A 141 36.08 18.93 -13.55
N VAL A 142 35.40 20.07 -13.40
CA VAL A 142 33.95 20.17 -13.24
C VAL A 142 33.42 21.27 -14.15
N ILE A 143 32.33 21.00 -14.87
CA ILE A 143 31.51 22.02 -15.52
C ILE A 143 30.06 21.85 -15.06
N LEU A 144 29.49 22.90 -14.51
CA LEU A 144 28.09 22.96 -14.09
C LEU A 144 27.27 23.63 -15.19
N ILE A 145 26.12 23.04 -15.54
CA ILE A 145 25.28 23.50 -16.66
C ILE A 145 23.80 23.55 -16.27
N SER A 146 23.15 24.68 -16.55
CA SER A 146 21.69 24.81 -16.68
C SER A 146 21.38 25.57 -17.97
N ALA A 147 20.76 24.94 -18.96
CA ALA A 147 20.38 25.60 -20.20
C ALA A 147 19.29 24.80 -20.92
N GLY A 148 18.47 25.50 -21.72
CA GLY A 148 17.44 24.90 -22.58
C GLY A 148 16.04 25.45 -22.36
N GLY A 149 15.74 26.00 -21.17
CA GLY A 149 14.42 26.58 -20.88
C GLY A 149 14.08 27.79 -21.74
N ASN A 150 15.05 28.66 -22.01
CA ASN A 150 14.86 29.83 -22.88
C ASN A 150 14.68 29.45 -24.36
N ASP A 151 15.32 28.37 -24.80
CA ASP A 151 15.26 27.85 -26.18
C ASP A 151 13.86 27.29 -26.55
N VAL A 152 13.05 26.98 -25.54
CA VAL A 152 11.66 26.52 -25.68
C VAL A 152 10.64 27.57 -25.26
N GLU A 153 11.06 28.85 -25.32
CA GLU A 153 10.20 30.02 -25.15
C GLU A 153 9.47 30.10 -23.79
N LEU A 154 10.14 29.74 -22.69
CA LEU A 154 9.57 29.88 -21.33
C LEU A 154 9.11 31.31 -21.05
N THR A 155 9.89 32.34 -21.39
CA THR A 155 9.51 33.75 -21.18
C THR A 155 8.22 34.12 -21.90
N ASN A 156 8.02 33.65 -23.14
CA ASN A 156 6.78 33.88 -23.87
C ASN A 156 5.61 33.10 -23.27
N THR A 157 5.86 31.90 -22.74
CA THR A 157 4.86 31.13 -22.00
C THR A 157 4.40 31.89 -20.75
N LEU A 158 5.33 32.45 -19.98
CA LEU A 158 5.01 33.30 -18.82
C LEU A 158 4.24 34.56 -19.23
N ASN A 159 4.62 35.20 -20.34
CA ASN A 159 3.89 36.35 -20.87
C ASN A 159 2.44 35.98 -21.26
N GLN A 160 2.27 34.93 -22.07
CA GLN A 160 0.98 34.58 -22.64
C GLN A 160 0.03 33.92 -21.64
N CYS A 161 0.55 33.21 -20.63
CA CYS A 161 -0.26 32.40 -19.71
C CYS A 161 -0.35 32.94 -18.28
N ILE A 162 0.60 33.77 -17.84
CA ILE A 162 0.72 34.15 -16.42
C ILE A 162 0.59 35.66 -16.24
N PHE A 163 1.55 36.42 -16.76
CA PHE A 163 1.69 37.84 -16.43
C PHE A 163 0.98 38.77 -17.41
N GLN A 164 0.74 38.33 -18.64
CA GLN A 164 0.14 39.17 -19.68
C GLN A 164 0.84 40.54 -19.82
N TRP A 165 2.18 40.55 -19.84
CA TRP A 165 2.96 41.79 -20.01
C TRP A 165 2.63 42.46 -21.34
N ALA A 166 2.58 41.68 -22.42
CA ALA A 166 2.08 42.09 -23.73
C ALA A 166 1.36 40.91 -24.40
N VAL A 167 0.04 40.87 -24.30
CA VAL A 167 -0.81 39.93 -25.03
C VAL A 167 -1.72 40.76 -25.91
N LEU A 168 -1.73 40.46 -27.21
CA LEU A 168 -2.40 41.27 -28.21
C LEU A 168 -3.43 40.45 -29.00
N SER A 169 -4.57 41.06 -29.28
CA SER A 169 -5.52 40.51 -30.25
C SER A 169 -4.95 40.61 -31.67
N THR A 170 -5.50 39.83 -32.61
CA THR A 170 -5.10 39.90 -34.03
C THR A 170 -5.23 41.33 -34.60
N SER A 171 -6.21 42.12 -34.15
CA SER A 171 -6.33 43.53 -34.53
C SER A 171 -5.20 44.40 -33.96
N GLN A 172 -4.83 44.18 -32.70
CA GLN A 172 -3.77 44.95 -32.03
C GLN A 172 -2.39 44.60 -32.57
N VAL A 173 -2.17 43.36 -33.03
CA VAL A 173 -0.94 43.00 -33.76
C VAL A 173 -0.77 43.87 -35.01
N ILE A 174 -1.83 44.01 -35.82
CA ILE A 174 -1.79 44.85 -37.03
C ILE A 174 -1.56 46.32 -36.66
N GLU A 175 -2.24 46.82 -35.63
CA GLU A 175 -2.07 48.19 -35.14
C GLU A 175 -0.64 48.46 -34.65
N ALA A 176 -0.07 47.55 -33.85
CA ALA A 176 1.32 47.65 -33.39
C ALA A 176 2.30 47.68 -34.56
N MET A 177 2.12 46.82 -35.56
CA MET A 177 2.98 46.80 -36.75
C MET A 177 2.91 48.12 -37.53
N ILE A 178 1.73 48.74 -37.63
CA ILE A 178 1.57 50.05 -38.30
C ILE A 178 2.26 51.16 -37.50
N ILE A 179 2.04 51.22 -36.18
CA ILE A 179 2.64 52.25 -35.31
C ILE A 179 4.17 52.17 -35.37
N VAL A 180 4.73 50.97 -35.22
CA VAL A 180 6.18 50.75 -35.25
C VAL A 180 6.78 51.13 -36.61
N ALA A 181 6.07 50.87 -37.71
CA ALA A 181 6.53 51.23 -39.06
C ALA A 181 6.39 52.71 -39.42
N GLU A 182 5.47 53.45 -38.79
CA GLU A 182 5.14 54.84 -39.15
C GLU A 182 5.67 55.89 -38.16
N ASP A 183 5.98 55.52 -36.92
CA ASP A 183 6.44 56.43 -35.86
C ASP A 183 7.86 56.07 -35.40
N ASP A 184 8.84 56.86 -35.85
CA ASP A 184 10.27 56.68 -35.57
C ASP A 184 10.58 56.55 -34.06
N ARG A 185 9.71 57.07 -33.18
CA ARG A 185 9.86 56.94 -31.71
C ARG A 185 9.79 55.49 -31.22
N PHE A 186 9.14 54.60 -31.98
CA PHE A 186 8.95 53.18 -31.66
C PHE A 186 9.78 52.25 -32.54
N SER A 187 10.63 52.78 -33.43
CA SER A 187 11.52 52.00 -34.29
C SER A 187 12.45 51.04 -33.53
N PHE A 188 12.70 51.29 -32.24
CA PHE A 188 13.43 50.36 -31.38
C PHE A 188 12.71 49.02 -31.17
N LEU A 189 11.43 48.88 -31.52
CA LEU A 189 10.65 47.65 -31.48
C LEU A 189 10.65 46.88 -32.83
N ASP A 190 11.29 47.41 -33.88
CA ASP A 190 11.33 46.80 -35.23
C ASP A 190 11.85 45.34 -35.23
N PHE A 191 12.64 44.97 -34.22
CA PHE A 191 13.23 43.64 -34.09
C PHE A 191 12.24 42.58 -33.57
N LEU A 192 11.07 42.99 -33.06
CA LEU A 192 10.09 42.08 -32.48
C LEU A 192 9.32 41.31 -33.55
N ASP A 193 9.21 40.00 -33.33
CA ASP A 193 8.23 39.18 -34.04
C ASP A 193 6.84 39.40 -33.41
N MET A 194 6.07 40.31 -34.03
CA MET A 194 4.76 40.71 -33.53
C MET A 194 3.75 39.56 -33.45
N ASP A 195 3.92 38.52 -34.29
CA ASP A 195 3.03 37.36 -34.28
C ASP A 195 3.14 36.56 -32.97
N VAL A 196 4.30 36.59 -32.29
CA VAL A 196 4.51 35.96 -30.96
C VAL A 196 3.52 36.49 -29.94
N TYR A 197 3.25 37.80 -29.97
CA TYR A 197 2.40 38.47 -29.00
C TYR A 197 0.91 38.21 -29.25
N GLY A 198 0.55 37.73 -30.44
CA GLY A 198 -0.82 37.38 -30.84
C GLY A 198 -1.23 35.92 -30.65
N ARG A 199 -0.34 35.04 -30.13
CA ARG A 199 -0.58 33.59 -30.08
C ARG A 199 -1.61 33.15 -29.03
N GLY A 200 -1.73 33.90 -27.93
CA GLY A 200 -2.47 33.49 -26.74
C GLY A 200 -1.82 32.32 -25.99
N CYS A 201 -2.30 32.03 -24.78
CA CYS A 201 -1.70 31.04 -23.89
C CYS A 201 -1.62 29.63 -24.50
N GLU A 202 -2.74 29.08 -25.00
CA GLU A 202 -2.78 27.73 -25.58
C GLU A 202 -1.87 27.63 -26.82
N GLY A 203 -1.92 28.63 -27.71
CA GLY A 203 -1.08 28.67 -28.90
C GLY A 203 0.41 28.76 -28.57
N GLN A 204 0.77 29.48 -27.51
CA GLN A 204 2.16 29.53 -27.05
C GLN A 204 2.60 28.19 -26.43
N MET A 205 1.77 27.54 -25.62
CA MET A 205 2.09 26.21 -25.07
C MET A 205 2.21 25.14 -26.17
N ASP A 206 1.42 25.23 -27.24
CA ASP A 206 1.58 24.39 -28.45
C ASP A 206 2.93 24.61 -29.13
N VAL A 207 3.35 25.87 -29.29
CA VAL A 207 4.66 26.22 -29.88
C VAL A 207 5.80 25.70 -29.00
N SER A 208 5.75 25.93 -27.69
CA SER A 208 6.78 25.44 -26.76
C SER A 208 6.90 23.91 -26.82
N GLN A 209 5.78 23.18 -26.82
CA GLN A 209 5.78 21.73 -26.99
C GLN A 209 6.40 21.31 -28.33
N ALA A 210 6.05 21.98 -29.43
CA ALA A 210 6.60 21.67 -30.75
C ALA A 210 8.11 21.95 -30.85
N LEU A 211 8.61 22.98 -30.16
CA LEU A 211 10.05 23.26 -30.05
C LEU A 211 10.77 22.14 -29.27
N ILE A 212 10.19 21.71 -28.13
CA ILE A 212 10.73 20.60 -27.31
C ILE A 212 10.79 19.30 -28.11
N ASP A 213 9.72 18.97 -28.83
CA ASP A 213 9.62 17.75 -29.64
C ASP A 213 10.48 17.81 -30.90
N GLY A 214 10.82 19.01 -31.35
CA GLY A 214 11.62 19.27 -32.53
C GLY A 214 13.04 18.70 -32.44
N PRO A 215 13.59 18.16 -33.55
CA PRO A 215 14.95 17.64 -33.57
C PRO A 215 16.01 18.72 -33.36
N ALA A 216 15.69 19.98 -33.66
CA ALA A 216 16.58 21.12 -33.47
C ALA A 216 16.97 21.30 -32.00
N PHE A 217 16.01 21.24 -31.08
CA PHE A 217 16.27 21.39 -29.65
C PHE A 217 17.20 20.31 -29.11
N SER A 218 16.90 19.04 -29.42
CA SER A 218 17.77 17.90 -29.04
C SER A 218 19.17 18.02 -29.64
N SER A 219 19.29 18.50 -30.88
CA SER A 219 20.58 18.71 -31.55
C SER A 219 21.38 19.85 -30.92
N SER A 220 20.72 20.92 -30.48
CA SER A 220 21.35 22.03 -29.76
C SER A 220 21.89 21.58 -28.40
N LEU A 221 21.13 20.77 -27.65
CA LEU A 221 21.59 20.18 -26.39
C LEU A 221 22.83 19.29 -26.61
N ASP A 222 22.80 18.42 -27.62
CA ASP A 222 23.94 17.57 -27.97
C ASP A 222 25.18 18.40 -28.36
N SER A 223 24.97 19.51 -29.07
CA SER A 223 26.04 20.44 -29.47
C SER A 223 26.65 21.17 -28.27
N LEU A 224 25.81 21.64 -27.35
CA LEU A 224 26.24 22.27 -26.10
C LEU A 224 27.08 21.31 -25.26
N ILE A 225 26.57 20.10 -25.02
CA ILE A 225 27.26 19.09 -24.21
C ILE A 225 28.59 18.72 -24.88
N SER A 226 28.60 18.56 -26.21
CA SER A 226 29.83 18.24 -26.97
C SER A 226 30.88 19.36 -26.85
N ALA A 227 30.47 20.62 -26.97
CA ALA A 227 31.36 21.77 -26.84
C ALA A 227 31.89 21.93 -25.41
N ALA A 228 31.05 21.71 -24.38
CA ALA A 228 31.46 21.72 -22.99
C ALA A 228 32.44 20.56 -22.68
N LYS A 229 32.19 19.36 -23.21
CA LYS A 229 33.10 18.21 -23.06
C LYS A 229 34.50 18.50 -23.61
N ALA A 230 34.61 19.28 -24.69
CA ALA A 230 35.91 19.68 -25.25
C ALA A 230 36.76 20.54 -24.29
N LYS A 231 36.15 21.12 -23.24
CA LYS A 231 36.85 21.88 -22.20
C LYS A 231 37.29 21.03 -21.01
N LEU A 232 36.83 19.78 -20.90
CA LEU A 232 37.20 18.89 -19.80
C LEU A 232 38.66 18.44 -19.88
N GLY A 233 39.30 18.34 -18.72
CA GLY A 233 40.55 17.62 -18.55
C GLY A 233 40.34 16.11 -18.44
N PRO A 234 41.42 15.31 -18.35
CA PRO A 234 41.32 13.88 -18.06
C PRO A 234 40.54 13.64 -16.77
N GLY A 235 39.51 12.78 -16.84
CA GLY A 235 38.62 12.48 -15.70
C GLY A 235 37.62 13.58 -15.35
N GLY A 236 37.56 14.68 -16.12
CA GLY A 236 36.59 15.76 -15.88
C GLY A 236 35.14 15.30 -16.09
N LYS A 237 34.23 15.91 -15.33
CA LYS A 237 32.78 15.64 -15.38
C LYS A 237 31.97 16.90 -15.63
N ILE A 238 30.80 16.72 -16.24
CA ILE A 238 29.76 17.74 -16.40
C ILE A 238 28.57 17.36 -15.54
N TYR A 239 28.02 18.31 -14.79
CA TYR A 239 26.76 18.14 -14.06
C TYR A 239 25.73 19.07 -14.68
N TYR A 240 24.74 18.48 -15.35
CA TYR A 240 23.69 19.19 -16.07
C TYR A 240 22.40 19.12 -15.25
N THR A 241 21.92 20.26 -14.75
CA THR A 241 20.71 20.35 -13.95
C THR A 241 19.45 20.34 -14.81
N GLY A 242 18.42 19.61 -14.37
CA GLY A 242 17.07 19.75 -14.91
C GLY A 242 16.39 21.06 -14.48
N TYR A 243 15.07 21.13 -14.65
CA TYR A 243 14.21 22.17 -14.10
C TYR A 243 13.17 21.53 -13.16
N ALA A 244 12.61 22.29 -12.22
CA ALA A 244 11.55 21.81 -11.35
C ALA A 244 10.17 22.30 -11.81
N LYS A 245 9.14 21.49 -11.56
CA LYS A 245 7.74 21.86 -11.78
C LYS A 245 7.39 23.06 -10.91
N PHE A 246 6.61 23.98 -11.46
CA PHE A 246 6.25 25.21 -10.76
C PHE A 246 4.99 25.06 -9.91
N TRP A 247 4.07 24.21 -10.35
CA TRP A 247 2.74 24.10 -9.77
C TRP A 247 2.62 22.86 -8.91
N ALA A 248 1.93 22.99 -7.79
CA ALA A 248 1.69 21.91 -6.85
C ALA A 248 1.03 20.69 -7.51
N ALA A 249 1.50 19.49 -7.15
CA ALA A 249 1.03 18.22 -7.72
C ALA A 249 -0.43 17.89 -7.35
N ASP A 250 -0.94 18.48 -6.26
CA ASP A 250 -2.33 18.32 -5.82
C ASP A 250 -3.35 18.97 -6.79
N LEU A 251 -2.89 19.88 -7.66
CA LEU A 251 -3.67 20.56 -8.69
C LEU A 251 -5.04 21.05 -8.19
N THR A 252 -5.07 21.66 -7.01
CA THR A 252 -6.31 22.18 -6.39
C THR A 252 -7.04 23.21 -7.26
N SER A 253 -8.37 23.18 -7.30
CA SER A 253 -9.16 24.20 -8.02
C SER A 253 -9.15 25.58 -7.36
N ALA A 254 -8.51 25.74 -6.19
CA ALA A 254 -8.41 27.01 -5.47
C ALA A 254 -7.81 28.15 -6.32
N CYS A 255 -6.90 27.81 -7.25
CA CYS A 255 -6.27 28.77 -8.15
C CYS A 255 -7.04 29.04 -9.45
N ASP A 256 -8.16 28.37 -9.71
CA ASP A 256 -8.90 28.55 -10.98
C ASP A 256 -9.45 29.97 -11.13
N THR A 257 -9.64 30.69 -10.03
CA THR A 257 -10.04 32.09 -10.01
C THR A 257 -8.86 33.06 -9.85
N VAL A 258 -7.63 32.58 -9.70
CA VAL A 258 -6.45 33.44 -9.54
C VAL A 258 -5.94 33.88 -10.91
N THR A 259 -5.49 35.13 -11.01
CA THR A 259 -4.77 35.67 -12.16
C THR A 259 -3.60 36.51 -11.66
N TRP A 260 -2.48 36.42 -12.37
CA TRP A 260 -1.29 37.26 -12.14
C TRP A 260 -1.10 38.27 -13.27
N GLY A 261 -2.17 38.61 -14.00
CA GLY A 261 -2.16 39.63 -15.05
C GLY A 261 -1.62 40.97 -14.54
N THR A 262 -0.72 41.56 -15.32
CA THR A 262 0.08 42.73 -14.93
C THR A 262 -0.74 44.02 -14.89
N TRP A 263 -1.76 44.14 -15.75
CA TRP A 263 -2.46 45.39 -16.03
C TRP A 263 -3.85 45.44 -15.41
N LEU A 264 -4.27 46.61 -14.91
CA LEU A 264 -5.66 46.90 -14.56
C LEU A 264 -6.50 47.07 -15.83
N HIS A 265 -7.35 46.10 -16.15
CA HIS A 265 -8.28 46.23 -17.29
C HIS A 265 -9.32 47.35 -17.04
N LYS A 266 -9.11 48.51 -17.68
CA LYS A 266 -10.11 49.59 -17.84
C LYS A 266 -10.77 49.50 -19.22
N ALA A 267 -11.81 50.30 -19.45
CA ALA A 267 -12.80 50.17 -20.53
C ALA A 267 -12.28 49.98 -21.98
N ALA A 268 -11.00 50.24 -22.26
CA ALA A 268 -10.37 50.02 -23.57
C ALA A 268 -9.98 48.54 -23.85
N ASN A 269 -9.72 47.72 -22.81
CA ASN A 269 -9.30 46.31 -22.91
C ASN A 269 -10.38 45.29 -22.47
N VAL A 270 -11.67 45.68 -22.51
CA VAL A 270 -12.83 44.86 -22.06
C VAL A 270 -12.99 43.51 -22.78
N TRP A 271 -12.30 43.30 -23.90
CA TRP A 271 -12.48 42.13 -24.78
C TRP A 271 -11.38 41.06 -24.65
N GLU A 272 -10.33 41.30 -23.85
CA GLU A 272 -9.32 40.28 -23.53
C GLU A 272 -9.47 39.81 -22.07
N PRO A 273 -9.87 38.56 -21.82
CA PRO A 273 -10.03 38.06 -20.46
C PRO A 273 -8.66 37.83 -19.79
N TYR A 274 -8.59 38.14 -18.49
CA TYR A 274 -7.47 37.72 -17.65
C TYR A 274 -7.21 36.21 -17.80
N GLN A 275 -5.96 35.83 -18.03
CA GLN A 275 -5.54 34.45 -17.96
C GLN A 275 -5.58 33.98 -16.52
N ARG A 276 -6.26 32.86 -16.31
CA ARG A 276 -6.47 32.25 -14.99
C ARG A 276 -5.53 31.06 -14.81
N LEU A 277 -5.10 30.83 -13.58
CA LEU A 277 -4.22 29.73 -13.19
C LEU A 277 -5.02 28.42 -13.02
N THR A 278 -5.81 28.09 -14.04
CA THR A 278 -6.68 26.92 -14.02
C THR A 278 -5.90 25.62 -13.83
N VAL A 279 -6.52 24.61 -13.24
CA VAL A 279 -5.97 23.24 -13.18
C VAL A 279 -5.45 22.79 -14.54
N SER A 280 -6.19 23.04 -15.61
CA SER A 280 -5.80 22.68 -16.98
C SER A 280 -4.49 23.36 -17.40
N HIS A 281 -4.39 24.68 -17.20
CA HIS A 281 -3.19 25.44 -17.56
C HIS A 281 -1.98 25.00 -16.73
N ARG A 282 -2.14 24.84 -15.40
CA ARG A 282 -1.06 24.41 -14.50
C ARG A 282 -0.56 23.01 -14.81
N LYS A 283 -1.48 22.06 -15.05
CA LYS A 283 -1.14 20.70 -15.48
C LYS A 283 -0.34 20.72 -16.78
N ARG A 284 -0.77 21.56 -17.74
CA ARG A 284 -0.10 21.67 -19.04
C ARG A 284 1.29 22.28 -18.93
N MET A 285 1.49 23.29 -18.09
CA MET A 285 2.81 23.87 -17.82
C MET A 285 3.75 22.89 -17.10
N ASN A 286 3.26 22.11 -16.12
CA ASN A 286 4.08 21.05 -15.51
C ASN A 286 4.48 19.99 -16.53
N ALA A 287 3.59 19.60 -17.45
CA ALA A 287 3.91 18.65 -18.51
C ALA A 287 4.99 19.18 -19.48
N LEU A 288 5.04 20.49 -19.73
CA LEU A 288 6.14 21.10 -20.52
C LEU A 288 7.49 20.97 -19.79
N VAL A 289 7.51 21.14 -18.47
CA VAL A 289 8.73 20.94 -17.66
C VAL A 289 9.20 19.49 -17.74
N ASP A 290 8.29 18.53 -17.58
CA ASP A 290 8.60 17.10 -17.75
C ASP A 290 9.19 16.81 -19.13
N ALA A 291 8.57 17.34 -20.18
CA ALA A 291 9.03 17.14 -21.56
C ALA A 291 10.43 17.73 -21.79
N VAL A 292 10.76 18.90 -21.21
CA VAL A 292 12.13 19.46 -21.27
C VAL A 292 13.11 18.56 -20.53
N ASN A 293 12.80 18.14 -19.30
CA ASN A 293 13.66 17.28 -18.49
C ASN A 293 13.94 15.95 -19.17
N ASP A 294 12.95 15.36 -19.86
CA ASP A 294 13.12 14.15 -20.66
C ASP A 294 14.14 14.36 -21.78
N LYS A 295 14.08 15.49 -22.50
CA LYS A 295 15.07 15.81 -23.56
C LYS A 295 16.47 16.05 -22.98
N LEU A 296 16.57 16.73 -21.85
CA LEU A 296 17.84 16.97 -21.14
C LEU A 296 18.48 15.65 -20.70
N SER A 297 17.72 14.81 -19.98
CA SER A 297 18.15 13.49 -19.50
C SER A 297 18.58 12.60 -20.67
N ALA A 298 17.81 12.58 -21.76
CA ALA A 298 18.16 11.84 -22.96
C ALA A 298 19.46 12.35 -23.62
N ALA A 299 19.69 13.67 -23.65
CA ALA A 299 20.93 14.25 -24.18
C ALA A 299 22.15 13.89 -23.33
N VAL A 300 22.00 13.95 -22.00
CA VAL A 300 23.04 13.51 -21.06
C VAL A 300 23.36 12.02 -21.26
N ALA A 301 22.34 11.16 -21.34
CA ALA A 301 22.52 9.73 -21.58
C ALA A 301 23.28 9.46 -22.89
N ARG A 302 22.95 10.18 -23.98
CA ARG A 302 23.68 10.08 -25.26
C ARG A 302 25.14 10.54 -25.15
N ALA A 303 25.42 11.52 -24.30
CA ALA A 303 26.76 12.07 -24.11
C ALA A 303 27.70 11.14 -23.29
N GLY A 304 27.14 10.18 -22.57
CA GLY A 304 27.88 9.14 -21.85
C GLY A 304 28.39 9.57 -20.46
N PRO A 305 29.21 8.73 -19.80
CA PRO A 305 29.44 8.77 -18.35
C PRO A 305 30.27 9.97 -17.84
N SER A 306 30.76 10.82 -18.74
CA SER A 306 31.41 12.09 -18.37
C SER A 306 30.39 13.20 -18.08
N VAL A 307 29.10 12.95 -18.25
CA VAL A 307 28.01 13.90 -18.06
C VAL A 307 26.96 13.24 -17.16
N VAL A 308 26.53 13.96 -16.13
CA VAL A 308 25.60 13.50 -15.11
C VAL A 308 24.40 14.43 -15.11
N PHE A 309 23.19 13.86 -15.13
CA PHE A 309 21.95 14.63 -15.05
C PHE A 309 21.56 14.76 -13.58
N ILE A 310 21.27 15.99 -13.15
CA ILE A 310 20.84 16.30 -11.79
C ILE A 310 19.33 16.53 -11.82
N ASP A 311 18.58 15.46 -11.56
CA ASP A 311 17.11 15.46 -11.48
C ASP A 311 16.65 15.87 -10.07
N TYR A 312 16.75 17.16 -9.76
CA TYR A 312 16.32 17.65 -8.46
C TYR A 312 14.77 17.72 -8.33
N ASP A 313 14.01 17.74 -9.43
CA ASP A 313 12.54 17.77 -9.42
C ASP A 313 11.93 16.51 -8.79
N SER A 314 12.54 15.35 -9.06
CA SER A 314 12.13 14.07 -8.46
C SER A 314 12.13 14.09 -6.92
N TYR A 315 12.97 14.93 -6.31
CA TYR A 315 13.07 15.10 -4.85
C TYR A 315 12.05 16.10 -4.28
N LEU A 316 11.35 16.84 -5.15
CA LEU A 316 10.43 17.91 -4.75
C LEU A 316 8.96 17.51 -4.84
N THR A 317 8.63 16.33 -5.37
CA THR A 317 7.24 15.92 -5.65
C THR A 317 6.30 15.98 -4.42
N ASN A 318 6.84 15.83 -3.20
CA ASN A 318 6.10 15.93 -1.93
C ASN A 318 6.50 17.14 -1.08
N SER A 319 7.34 18.02 -1.61
CA SER A 319 7.83 19.21 -0.91
C SER A 319 6.83 20.35 -1.06
N LYS A 320 6.61 21.08 0.04
CA LYS A 320 5.88 22.34 0.01
C LYS A 320 6.74 23.44 -0.62
N GLY A 321 6.12 24.51 -1.09
CA GLY A 321 6.76 25.67 -1.71
C GLY A 321 6.58 25.77 -3.22
N HIS A 322 5.71 24.95 -3.83
CA HIS A 322 5.22 25.14 -5.20
C HIS A 322 4.12 26.22 -5.23
N PHE A 323 3.83 26.75 -6.42
CA PHE A 323 2.70 27.67 -6.59
C PHE A 323 1.37 26.92 -6.58
N CYS A 324 0.33 27.57 -6.07
CA CYS A 324 -1.05 27.06 -6.04
C CYS A 324 -1.22 25.79 -5.20
N GLU A 325 -0.55 25.72 -4.06
CA GLU A 325 -0.77 24.67 -3.05
C GLU A 325 -2.11 24.83 -2.33
N ALA A 326 -2.72 23.71 -1.94
CA ALA A 326 -3.96 23.73 -1.17
C ALA A 326 -3.86 24.58 0.12
N GLY A 327 -4.71 25.60 0.21
CA GLY A 327 -4.81 26.49 1.36
C GLY A 327 -3.89 27.73 1.29
N VAL A 328 -3.14 27.92 0.21
CA VAL A 328 -2.36 29.13 -0.08
C VAL A 328 -3.20 30.07 -0.96
N ASP A 329 -3.33 31.34 -0.55
CA ASP A 329 -4.01 32.37 -1.35
C ASP A 329 -3.00 33.07 -2.27
N GLU A 330 -3.02 32.67 -3.55
CA GLU A 330 -2.09 33.17 -4.57
C GLU A 330 -2.54 34.50 -5.20
N THR A 331 -3.39 35.30 -4.54
CA THR A 331 -3.81 36.61 -5.09
C THR A 331 -2.69 37.66 -4.98
N PRO A 332 -2.42 38.46 -6.04
CA PRO A 332 -1.26 39.37 -6.10
C PRO A 332 -1.16 40.43 -4.98
N THR A 333 -2.24 40.71 -4.25
CA THR A 333 -2.32 41.79 -3.25
C THR A 333 -2.25 41.30 -1.80
N ASN A 334 -2.35 40.00 -1.55
CA ASN A 334 -2.33 39.44 -0.20
C ASN A 334 -0.95 38.85 0.07
N GLY A 335 -0.10 39.61 0.75
CA GLY A 335 1.26 39.22 1.12
C GLY A 335 1.32 37.90 1.90
N ILE A 336 1.58 36.80 1.20
CA ILE A 336 1.91 35.51 1.75
C ILE A 336 3.44 35.33 1.72
N SER A 337 4.07 35.74 2.81
CA SER A 337 5.41 35.29 3.18
C SER A 337 5.31 33.89 3.78
N TRP A 338 5.74 32.87 3.03
CA TRP A 338 6.26 31.63 3.62
C TRP A 338 7.78 31.67 3.54
N ASN A 339 8.47 31.32 4.62
CA ASN A 339 9.94 31.24 4.66
C ASN A 339 10.50 29.99 3.94
N ASP A 340 9.64 29.16 3.32
CA ASP A 340 9.97 27.84 2.78
C ASP A 340 9.54 27.67 1.29
N ASP A 341 9.38 28.77 0.56
CA ASP A 341 8.99 28.73 -0.86
C ASP A 341 10.16 28.26 -1.75
N LEU A 342 9.90 27.31 -2.65
CA LEU A 342 10.92 26.76 -3.56
C LEU A 342 11.29 27.74 -4.69
N PHE A 343 10.32 28.57 -5.09
CA PHE A 343 10.47 29.59 -6.13
C PHE A 343 10.09 30.97 -5.60
N PHE A 344 10.68 32.04 -6.15
CA PHE A 344 10.25 33.39 -5.79
C PHE A 344 8.79 33.63 -6.22
N LYS A 345 7.99 34.13 -5.28
CA LYS A 345 6.64 34.69 -5.51
C LYS A 345 6.71 36.21 -5.71
N MET A 346 5.62 36.79 -6.21
CA MET A 346 5.53 38.24 -6.47
C MET A 346 5.81 39.12 -5.24
N ASP A 347 5.44 38.64 -4.04
CA ASP A 347 5.58 39.34 -2.76
C ASP A 347 6.75 38.82 -1.90
N SER A 348 7.42 37.75 -2.33
CA SER A 348 8.57 37.20 -1.62
C SER A 348 9.71 38.23 -1.59
N GLY A 349 10.12 38.62 -0.37
CA GLY A 349 11.27 39.49 -0.14
C GLY A 349 12.52 38.66 0.09
N ALA A 350 13.62 38.98 -0.60
CA ALA A 350 14.94 38.57 -0.12
C ALA A 350 15.23 39.36 1.17
N GLN A 351 16.02 38.80 2.11
CA GLN A 351 16.35 39.48 3.37
C GLN A 351 16.98 40.89 3.21
N ALA A 352 17.36 41.29 1.98
CA ALA A 352 18.00 42.57 1.68
C ALA A 352 17.23 43.52 0.72
N SER A 353 16.16 43.11 0.02
CA SER A 353 15.47 44.00 -0.94
C SER A 353 13.99 43.68 -1.16
N SER A 354 13.16 44.74 -1.14
CA SER A 354 11.72 44.66 -1.42
C SER A 354 11.48 44.33 -2.90
N PRO A 355 10.62 43.34 -3.23
CA PRO A 355 10.28 42.98 -4.61
C PRO A 355 9.63 44.12 -5.39
N TRP A 356 9.06 45.08 -4.65
CA TRP A 356 8.32 46.22 -5.18
C TRP A 356 9.18 47.44 -5.46
N LYS A 357 10.50 47.33 -5.26
CA LYS A 357 11.47 48.37 -5.64
C LYS A 357 11.76 48.32 -7.14
N ARG A 358 12.14 49.48 -7.66
CA ARG A 358 12.82 49.63 -8.95
C ARG A 358 14.28 49.99 -8.64
N ASP A 359 15.23 49.26 -9.22
CA ASP A 359 16.64 49.61 -9.12
C ASP A 359 16.85 51.06 -9.60
N SER A 360 17.60 51.85 -8.83
CA SER A 360 17.79 53.30 -9.06
C SER A 360 18.51 53.69 -10.36
N VAL A 361 18.92 52.70 -11.16
CA VAL A 361 19.56 52.89 -12.45
C VAL A 361 18.45 53.17 -13.48
N ALA A 362 18.50 54.31 -14.16
CA ALA A 362 17.43 54.83 -15.01
C ALA A 362 17.04 53.96 -16.24
N GLY A 363 17.66 52.80 -16.43
CA GLY A 363 17.31 51.88 -17.50
C GLY A 363 17.82 50.45 -17.26
N VAL A 364 17.28 49.52 -18.04
CA VAL A 364 17.56 48.09 -18.10
C VAL A 364 18.16 47.78 -19.47
N LYS A 365 19.26 47.04 -19.52
CA LYS A 365 19.98 46.79 -20.78
C LYS A 365 19.15 45.98 -21.79
N THR A 366 19.21 46.37 -23.06
CA THR A 366 18.62 45.61 -24.17
C THR A 366 19.25 44.22 -24.30
N GLY A 367 18.43 43.20 -24.61
CA GLY A 367 18.87 41.80 -24.72
C GLY A 367 19.14 41.06 -23.40
N SER A 368 18.94 41.70 -22.24
CA SER A 368 18.87 41.00 -20.95
C SER A 368 17.45 40.46 -20.70
N PHE A 369 17.30 39.47 -19.82
CA PHE A 369 15.97 38.96 -19.44
C PHE A 369 15.02 40.06 -18.98
N LYS A 370 15.45 40.90 -18.02
CA LYS A 370 14.66 42.05 -17.54
C LYS A 370 14.38 43.04 -18.68
N GLY A 371 15.32 43.19 -19.63
CA GLY A 371 15.11 44.02 -20.82
C GLY A 371 13.98 43.49 -21.70
N SER A 372 13.87 42.17 -21.89
CA SER A 372 12.75 41.56 -22.62
C SER A 372 11.39 41.85 -21.95
N LEU A 373 11.34 41.84 -20.61
CA LEU A 373 10.12 42.19 -19.87
C LEU A 373 9.74 43.67 -20.04
N GLU A 374 10.73 44.58 -19.98
CA GLU A 374 10.48 46.01 -20.20
C GLU A 374 10.03 46.29 -21.64
N VAL A 375 10.56 45.58 -22.64
CA VAL A 375 10.11 45.68 -24.04
C VAL A 375 8.63 45.34 -24.19
N MET A 376 8.19 44.23 -23.58
CA MET A 376 6.77 43.85 -23.57
C MET A 376 5.93 44.94 -22.92
N THR A 377 6.43 45.51 -21.83
CA THR A 377 5.75 46.59 -21.12
C THR A 377 5.61 47.85 -21.97
N GLN A 378 6.67 48.24 -22.69
CA GLN A 378 6.63 49.37 -23.63
C GLN A 378 5.67 49.10 -24.80
N LEU A 379 5.60 47.87 -25.30
CA LEU A 379 4.65 47.49 -26.36
C LEU A 379 3.19 47.69 -25.91
N THR A 380 2.85 47.30 -24.68
CA THR A 380 1.51 47.56 -24.15
C THR A 380 1.25 49.03 -23.90
N LEU A 381 2.19 49.79 -23.33
CA LEU A 381 2.04 51.23 -23.11
C LEU A 381 1.98 52.04 -24.42
N MET A 382 2.57 51.55 -25.50
CA MET A 382 2.45 52.14 -26.84
C MET A 382 1.01 52.05 -27.35
N LEU A 383 0.37 50.88 -27.22
CA LEU A 383 -1.01 50.65 -27.67
C LEU A 383 -2.05 51.24 -26.70
N ASP A 384 -1.76 51.24 -25.41
CA ASP A 384 -2.58 51.86 -24.37
C ASP A 384 -1.72 52.66 -23.38
N PRO A 385 -1.46 53.95 -23.67
CA PRO A 385 -0.72 54.83 -22.78
C PRO A 385 -1.40 55.08 -21.42
N THR A 386 -2.65 54.64 -21.25
CA THR A 386 -3.41 54.83 -20.00
C THR A 386 -3.42 53.58 -19.11
N SER A 387 -2.76 52.50 -19.54
CA SER A 387 -2.60 51.27 -18.78
C SER A 387 -1.87 51.53 -17.45
N GLN A 388 -2.36 50.88 -16.39
CA GLN A 388 -1.83 51.00 -15.02
C GLN A 388 -1.56 49.60 -14.46
N LEU A 389 -0.52 49.45 -13.64
CA LEU A 389 -0.20 48.16 -13.03
C LEU A 389 -1.27 47.75 -12.01
N LEU A 390 -1.57 46.45 -11.94
CA LEU A 390 -2.43 45.87 -10.89
C LEU A 390 -1.89 46.14 -9.48
N VAL A 391 -0.57 46.26 -9.37
CA VAL A 391 0.20 46.41 -8.12
C VAL A 391 0.72 47.83 -7.90
N GLU A 392 0.20 48.82 -8.63
CA GLU A 392 0.71 50.21 -8.61
C GLU A 392 0.77 50.81 -7.19
N ASP A 393 -0.15 50.42 -6.31
CA ASP A 393 -0.30 50.92 -4.95
C ASP A 393 0.74 50.39 -3.95
N VAL A 394 1.44 49.30 -4.28
CA VAL A 394 2.47 48.68 -3.42
C VAL A 394 3.91 48.98 -3.87
N ILE A 395 4.10 49.69 -4.98
CA ILE A 395 5.42 50.04 -5.52
C ILE A 395 6.11 51.09 -4.64
N GLU A 396 7.34 50.80 -4.23
CA GLU A 396 8.15 51.74 -3.45
C GLU A 396 8.72 52.82 -4.38
N GLU A 397 8.23 54.06 -4.26
CA GLU A 397 8.58 55.15 -5.18
C GLU A 397 10.10 55.46 -5.24
N SER A 398 10.72 55.05 -6.34
CA SER A 398 11.78 55.83 -6.99
C SER A 398 11.29 56.22 -8.38
N LYS A 399 11.39 57.51 -8.73
CA LYS A 399 10.90 58.14 -9.97
C LYS A 399 10.90 57.20 -11.18
N VAL A 400 9.74 57.01 -11.80
CA VAL A 400 9.64 56.44 -13.15
C VAL A 400 10.26 57.45 -14.11
N ALA A 401 11.42 57.13 -14.68
CA ALA A 401 11.85 57.81 -15.90
C ALA A 401 11.01 57.21 -17.03
N SER A 402 9.80 57.73 -17.27
CA SER A 402 9.10 57.40 -18.50
C SER A 402 9.78 58.20 -19.62
N VAL A 403 9.90 57.62 -20.81
CA VAL A 403 10.27 58.36 -22.04
C VAL A 403 9.20 59.42 -22.38
N MET A 404 8.10 59.43 -21.64
CA MET A 404 6.90 60.23 -21.85
C MET A 404 6.78 61.42 -20.88
N ASP A 405 7.80 61.73 -20.07
CA ASP A 405 7.78 62.94 -19.25
C ASP A 405 7.91 64.16 -20.19
N GLU A 406 6.80 64.85 -20.41
CA GLU A 406 6.70 66.05 -21.25
C GLU A 406 7.58 67.18 -20.68
N GLY A 407 8.86 67.23 -21.03
CA GLY A 407 9.68 68.37 -20.59
C GLY A 407 11.18 68.38 -20.86
N GLU A 408 11.84 67.26 -21.12
CA GLU A 408 13.28 67.25 -21.44
C GLU A 408 13.52 66.81 -22.88
N ASP A 409 14.36 67.59 -23.58
CA ASP A 409 14.85 67.36 -24.94
C ASP A 409 16.13 66.50 -24.86
N PRO A 410 16.07 65.18 -25.11
CA PRO A 410 17.19 64.46 -25.64
C PRO A 410 17.01 64.44 -27.16
N SER A 411 17.96 65.07 -27.86
CA SER A 411 18.17 64.84 -29.28
C SER A 411 18.22 63.33 -29.56
N ASP A 412 17.14 62.82 -30.16
CA ASP A 412 16.89 61.42 -30.57
C ASP A 412 16.70 60.37 -29.44
N PRO A 413 15.46 60.21 -28.90
CA PRO A 413 15.11 59.11 -27.99
C PRO A 413 15.35 57.72 -28.58
N GLY A 414 15.32 57.59 -29.92
CA GLY A 414 15.54 56.33 -30.63
C GLY A 414 16.99 55.85 -30.60
N GLU A 415 17.98 56.71 -30.36
CA GLU A 415 19.38 56.28 -30.14
C GLU A 415 19.63 55.79 -28.71
N LEU A 416 19.04 56.42 -27.69
CA LEU A 416 19.20 56.03 -26.29
C LEU A 416 18.53 54.68 -25.96
N LEU A 417 17.43 54.36 -26.64
CA LEU A 417 16.65 53.13 -26.45
C LEU A 417 17.21 51.89 -27.18
N LYS A 418 18.29 52.05 -27.97
CA LYS A 418 18.98 50.91 -28.61
C LYS A 418 19.76 50.06 -27.60
N ASP A 419 20.30 50.70 -26.56
CA ASP A 419 21.17 50.04 -25.57
C ASP A 419 20.48 49.82 -24.20
N TYR A 420 19.45 50.62 -23.85
CA TYR A 420 18.75 50.54 -22.56
C TYR A 420 17.26 50.90 -22.66
N TYR A 421 16.39 50.12 -22.00
CA TYR A 421 14.95 50.39 -21.82
C TYR A 421 14.65 51.02 -20.46
N PRO A 422 13.62 51.88 -20.32
CA PRO A 422 13.19 52.39 -19.03
C PRO A 422 12.78 51.27 -18.08
N ASN A 423 13.14 51.37 -16.78
CA ASN A 423 12.75 50.40 -15.77
C ASN A 423 11.33 50.71 -15.25
N PHE A 424 10.30 50.15 -15.88
CA PHE A 424 8.90 50.38 -15.52
C PHE A 424 8.39 49.34 -14.51
N LEU A 425 8.64 48.05 -14.75
CA LEU A 425 8.20 46.99 -13.83
C LEU A 425 9.08 46.96 -12.57
N PRO A 426 8.53 46.65 -11.40
CA PRO A 426 9.33 46.29 -10.23
C PRO A 426 10.34 45.17 -10.52
N ASP A 427 11.46 45.17 -9.80
CA ASP A 427 12.53 44.19 -10.04
C ASP A 427 12.10 42.75 -9.67
N GLY A 428 11.11 42.61 -8.77
CA GLY A 428 10.54 41.33 -8.35
C GLY A 428 10.00 40.49 -9.51
N PHE A 429 9.42 41.10 -10.55
CA PHE A 429 8.93 40.39 -11.74
C PHE A 429 10.02 39.57 -12.44
N GLY A 430 11.29 40.02 -12.33
CA GLY A 430 12.43 39.38 -12.98
C GLY A 430 12.90 38.08 -12.33
N ARG A 431 12.44 37.78 -11.10
CA ARG A 431 12.86 36.58 -10.35
C ARG A 431 11.74 35.56 -10.13
N VAL A 432 10.49 35.90 -10.42
CA VAL A 432 9.37 34.96 -10.24
C VAL A 432 9.56 33.75 -11.16
N PHE A 433 9.28 32.55 -10.64
CA PHE A 433 9.62 31.25 -11.24
C PHE A 433 11.11 30.85 -11.20
N HIS A 434 12.00 31.65 -10.61
CA HIS A 434 13.38 31.22 -10.33
C HIS A 434 13.50 30.58 -8.95
N PRO A 435 14.42 29.60 -8.77
CA PRO A 435 14.70 28.99 -7.48
C PRO A 435 15.07 30.02 -6.40
N GLN A 436 14.53 29.84 -5.18
CA GLN A 436 15.02 30.58 -4.01
C GLN A 436 16.34 29.99 -3.49
N GLU A 437 16.93 30.65 -2.50
CA GLU A 437 18.18 30.25 -1.85
C GLU A 437 18.14 28.77 -1.39
N ILE A 438 17.05 28.34 -0.75
CA ILE A 438 16.89 26.95 -0.29
C ILE A 438 16.94 25.93 -1.42
N LEU A 439 16.32 26.24 -2.57
CA LEU A 439 16.34 25.32 -3.70
C LEU A 439 17.73 25.31 -4.38
N HIS A 440 18.45 26.43 -4.38
CA HIS A 440 19.86 26.45 -4.80
C HIS A 440 20.77 25.62 -3.87
N GLU A 441 20.52 25.62 -2.56
CA GLU A 441 21.23 24.76 -1.60
C GLU A 441 21.00 23.27 -1.89
N ILE A 442 19.74 22.88 -2.15
CA ILE A 442 19.39 21.50 -2.52
C ILE A 442 20.11 21.07 -3.80
N ILE A 443 20.09 21.92 -4.85
CA ILE A 443 20.77 21.62 -6.12
C ILE A 443 22.28 21.49 -5.90
N ALA A 444 22.88 22.40 -5.11
CA ALA A 444 24.30 22.39 -4.82
C ALA A 444 24.71 21.10 -4.09
N GLU A 445 23.95 20.68 -3.08
CA GLU A 445 24.24 19.45 -2.33
C GLU A 445 24.16 18.21 -3.22
N LEU A 446 23.11 18.10 -4.04
CA LEU A 446 22.95 16.97 -4.96
C LEU A 446 24.16 16.86 -5.90
N ILE A 447 24.63 17.99 -6.43
CA ILE A 447 25.83 18.05 -7.27
C ILE A 447 27.08 17.58 -6.50
N ILE A 448 27.30 18.07 -5.28
CA ILE A 448 28.47 17.67 -4.48
C ILE A 448 28.42 16.17 -4.13
N SER A 449 27.24 15.66 -3.81
CA SER A 449 27.02 14.23 -3.57
C SER A 449 27.40 13.39 -4.79
N GLU A 450 27.00 13.80 -5.99
CA GLU A 450 27.34 13.13 -7.25
C GLU A 450 28.83 13.21 -7.60
N MET A 451 29.51 14.32 -7.23
CA MET A 451 30.97 14.40 -7.30
C MET A 451 31.64 13.35 -6.42
N GLY A 452 31.10 13.14 -5.22
CA GLY A 452 31.52 12.07 -4.31
C GLY A 452 31.33 10.68 -4.92
N VAL A 453 30.19 10.41 -5.58
CA VAL A 453 29.98 9.14 -6.32
C VAL A 453 31.08 8.98 -7.36
N SER A 454 31.25 9.98 -8.23
CA SER A 454 32.14 9.91 -9.38
C SER A 454 33.58 9.62 -8.97
N LYS A 455 34.05 10.23 -7.88
CA LYS A 455 35.40 9.98 -7.33
C LYS A 455 35.60 8.51 -6.96
N LEU A 456 34.60 7.88 -6.35
CA LEU A 456 34.68 6.47 -5.96
C LEU A 456 34.76 5.55 -7.18
N LEU A 457 33.94 5.82 -8.19
CA LEU A 457 33.96 5.06 -9.44
C LEU A 457 35.33 5.14 -10.11
N ASP A 458 35.92 6.35 -10.16
CA ASP A 458 37.22 6.58 -10.78
C ASP A 458 38.37 5.91 -10.03
N GLU A 459 38.23 5.66 -8.73
CA GLU A 459 39.21 4.92 -7.91
C GLU A 459 39.06 3.39 -7.99
N GLY A 460 38.18 2.90 -8.88
CA GLY A 460 37.99 1.47 -9.11
C GLY A 460 37.20 0.78 -8.00
N PHE A 461 36.54 1.55 -7.13
CA PHE A 461 35.43 1.00 -6.37
C PHE A 461 34.37 0.58 -7.38
N PRO A 462 33.73 -0.59 -7.18
CA PRO A 462 32.63 -0.97 -8.03
C PRO A 462 31.64 0.19 -8.01
N ALA A 463 31.02 0.46 -9.16
CA ALA A 463 29.77 1.19 -9.10
C ALA A 463 28.95 0.56 -7.99
N ILE A 464 28.41 1.41 -7.11
CA ILE A 464 27.31 0.99 -6.28
C ILE A 464 26.21 0.69 -7.31
N THR A 465 26.25 -0.52 -7.86
CA THR A 465 25.07 -1.21 -8.31
C THR A 465 24.25 -1.35 -7.05
N ASP A 466 22.96 -1.07 -7.11
CA ASP A 466 22.02 -1.11 -5.98
C ASP A 466 21.98 -2.48 -5.23
N ASP A 467 22.85 -3.43 -5.58
CA ASP A 467 23.05 -4.78 -5.03
C ASP A 467 24.10 -4.89 -3.91
N ALA A 468 24.59 -3.79 -3.33
CA ALA A 468 25.34 -3.86 -2.06
C ALA A 468 24.37 -3.70 -0.87
N ASP A 469 23.85 -4.85 -0.42
CA ASP A 469 23.07 -5.10 0.80
C ASP A 469 23.51 -4.26 2.02
N LEU A 470 22.91 -3.08 2.22
CA LEU A 470 22.76 -2.37 3.51
C LEU A 470 21.63 -1.31 3.43
N GLY A 471 20.49 -1.59 4.08
CA GLY A 471 19.67 -0.58 4.77
C GLY A 471 18.92 0.46 3.93
N SER A 472 17.69 0.10 3.56
CA SER A 472 16.64 0.89 2.91
C SER A 472 16.57 2.42 3.16
N GLY A 473 16.40 3.16 2.06
CA GLY A 473 15.82 4.50 2.05
C GLY A 473 16.01 5.25 0.73
N GLY A 474 15.08 5.10 -0.23
CA GLY A 474 14.92 5.94 -1.43
C GLY A 474 15.57 5.41 -2.72
N SER A 475 14.78 4.82 -3.63
CA SER A 475 15.15 4.55 -5.03
C SER A 475 14.68 5.71 -5.94
N CYS A 476 15.43 6.11 -6.99
CA CYS A 476 15.42 5.51 -8.34
C CYS A 476 16.54 6.13 -9.22
N PRO A 477 17.01 5.50 -10.33
CA PRO A 477 16.24 4.60 -11.21
C PRO A 477 16.93 3.30 -11.69
N TYR A 478 16.15 2.23 -11.61
CA TYR A 478 15.89 1.19 -12.62
C TYR A 478 17.00 0.84 -13.64
N SER A 479 17.70 -0.26 -13.39
CA SER A 479 18.02 -1.23 -14.44
C SER A 479 17.01 -2.39 -14.33
N PRO A 480 16.45 -2.92 -15.43
CA PRO A 480 15.41 -3.94 -15.38
C PRO A 480 15.99 -5.28 -14.91
N SER A 481 15.99 -5.52 -13.60
CA SER A 481 16.27 -6.84 -13.00
C SER A 481 15.01 -7.58 -12.54
N GLY A 482 13.81 -7.12 -12.92
CA GLY A 482 12.55 -7.84 -12.67
C GLY A 482 12.06 -8.52 -13.94
N GLY A 483 12.36 -9.81 -14.12
CA GLY A 483 11.63 -10.62 -15.09
C GLY A 483 10.24 -11.01 -14.54
N GLN A 484 9.33 -11.44 -15.43
CA GLN A 484 7.99 -11.88 -15.05
C GLN A 484 8.06 -13.11 -14.13
N GLN A 485 7.19 -13.19 -13.14
CA GLN A 485 7.16 -14.25 -12.12
C GLN A 485 5.74 -14.79 -11.93
N ILE A 486 5.67 -16.01 -11.41
CA ILE A 486 4.45 -16.67 -10.98
C ILE A 486 4.27 -16.42 -9.47
N ALA A 487 3.06 -16.00 -9.11
CA ALA A 487 2.60 -15.87 -7.73
C ALA A 487 1.26 -16.61 -7.62
N ILE A 488 1.03 -17.36 -6.55
CA ILE A 488 -0.15 -18.25 -6.43
C ILE A 488 -0.92 -17.96 -5.13
N ALA A 489 -2.22 -17.74 -5.29
CA ALA A 489 -3.21 -17.79 -4.21
C ALA A 489 -3.42 -19.24 -3.72
N SER A 490 -2.49 -19.73 -2.90
CA SER A 490 -2.45 -21.12 -2.42
C SER A 490 -3.44 -21.39 -1.27
N TYR A 491 -4.74 -21.30 -1.55
CA TYR A 491 -5.80 -21.51 -0.54
C TYR A 491 -6.11 -22.99 -0.27
N THR A 492 -5.42 -23.92 -0.93
CA THR A 492 -5.54 -25.35 -0.70
C THR A 492 -5.09 -25.73 0.71
N ASN A 493 -5.97 -26.40 1.47
CA ASN A 493 -5.66 -26.86 2.82
C ASN A 493 -4.47 -27.87 2.81
N PRO A 494 -3.43 -27.69 3.65
CA PRO A 494 -2.25 -28.57 3.70
C PRO A 494 -2.55 -30.05 3.95
N LEU A 495 -3.62 -30.37 4.68
CA LEU A 495 -4.06 -31.75 4.94
C LEU A 495 -4.95 -32.30 3.82
N GLY A 496 -5.61 -31.43 3.06
CA GLY A 496 -6.48 -31.80 1.94
C GLY A 496 -5.69 -32.29 0.73
N ASP A 497 -4.59 -31.60 0.40
CA ASP A 497 -3.66 -32.01 -0.65
C ASP A 497 -2.19 -31.76 -0.27
N PRO A 498 -1.57 -32.68 0.50
CA PRO A 498 -0.16 -32.56 0.87
C PRO A 498 0.79 -32.60 -0.34
N ASN A 499 0.39 -33.28 -1.43
CA ASN A 499 1.23 -33.40 -2.62
C ASN A 499 1.30 -32.07 -3.37
N ALA A 500 0.20 -31.33 -3.48
CA ALA A 500 0.19 -29.99 -4.05
C ALA A 500 1.20 -29.05 -3.37
N TRP A 501 1.25 -29.05 -2.04
CA TRP A 501 2.21 -28.23 -1.29
C TRP A 501 3.66 -28.65 -1.54
N GLN A 502 3.97 -29.95 -1.58
CA GLN A 502 5.31 -30.42 -1.95
C GLN A 502 5.76 -29.89 -3.31
N ARG A 503 4.84 -29.89 -4.29
CA ARG A 503 5.11 -29.37 -5.63
C ARG A 503 5.36 -27.87 -5.63
N LEU A 504 4.45 -27.08 -5.04
CA LEU A 504 4.55 -25.62 -4.95
C LEU A 504 5.89 -25.17 -4.33
N ILE A 505 6.32 -25.87 -3.27
CA ILE A 505 7.57 -25.63 -2.55
C ILE A 505 8.79 -25.98 -3.42
N SER A 506 8.70 -27.05 -4.21
CA SER A 506 9.83 -27.57 -5.02
C SER A 506 10.15 -26.75 -6.28
N TYR A 507 9.19 -25.99 -6.81
CA TYR A 507 9.41 -25.17 -8.01
C TYR A 507 10.43 -24.06 -7.76
N ASP A 508 11.19 -23.70 -8.81
CA ASP A 508 12.21 -22.65 -8.78
C ASP A 508 11.69 -21.34 -8.15
N SER A 509 12.32 -20.92 -7.05
CA SER A 509 11.94 -19.72 -6.29
C SER A 509 12.14 -18.42 -7.07
N ASN A 510 13.00 -18.41 -8.09
CA ASN A 510 13.16 -17.24 -8.96
C ASN A 510 11.95 -17.05 -9.87
N LYS A 511 11.29 -18.14 -10.26
CA LYS A 511 10.15 -18.12 -11.19
C LYS A 511 8.81 -18.18 -10.50
N HIS A 512 8.70 -18.93 -9.41
CA HIS A 512 7.53 -18.99 -8.56
C HIS A 512 7.91 -18.54 -7.17
N SER A 513 7.67 -17.27 -6.89
CA SER A 513 8.31 -16.55 -5.80
C SER A 513 7.40 -16.26 -4.62
N ILE A 514 6.07 -16.24 -4.82
CA ILE A 514 5.08 -15.82 -3.81
C ILE A 514 4.01 -16.89 -3.64
N LEU A 515 3.70 -17.20 -2.38
CA LEU A 515 2.62 -18.10 -1.95
C LEU A 515 1.75 -17.40 -0.90
N ILE A 516 0.43 -17.48 -1.03
CA ILE A 516 -0.50 -16.91 -0.04
C ILE A 516 -0.94 -17.98 0.96
N ALA A 517 -0.68 -17.75 2.25
CA ALA A 517 -1.20 -18.55 3.34
C ALA A 517 -2.56 -18.01 3.78
N ASN A 518 -3.59 -18.86 3.79
CA ASN A 518 -4.92 -18.52 4.26
C ASN A 518 -5.43 -19.64 5.18
N VAL A 519 -5.15 -19.53 6.48
CA VAL A 519 -5.49 -20.60 7.45
C VAL A 519 -7.01 -20.73 7.59
N LEU A 520 -7.68 -19.60 7.83
CA LEU A 520 -9.12 -19.57 8.07
C LEU A 520 -9.70 -18.18 7.79
N ASN A 521 -9.54 -17.69 6.56
CA ASN A 521 -9.80 -16.28 6.18
C ASN A 521 -9.02 -15.30 7.08
N GLY A 522 -7.75 -15.66 7.33
CA GLY A 522 -6.88 -14.99 8.31
C GLY A 522 -5.88 -15.95 8.97
N PRO A 523 -5.14 -15.47 10.00
CA PRO A 523 -4.12 -16.23 10.71
C PRO A 523 -4.65 -17.24 11.75
N ASP A 524 -5.94 -17.18 12.07
CA ASP A 524 -6.57 -17.81 13.25
C ASP A 524 -6.10 -17.22 14.60
N TYR A 525 -6.58 -17.76 15.73
CA TYR A 525 -6.24 -17.31 17.08
C TYR A 525 -5.03 -18.05 17.68
N VAL A 526 -4.72 -19.23 17.15
CA VAL A 526 -3.60 -20.11 17.53
C VAL A 526 -2.90 -20.63 16.28
N VAL A 527 -1.66 -21.07 16.46
CA VAL A 527 -0.87 -21.71 15.42
C VAL A 527 -1.57 -22.98 14.92
N ASP A 528 -1.84 -23.06 13.61
CA ASP A 528 -2.19 -24.31 12.96
C ASP A 528 -0.92 -25.07 12.59
N THR A 529 -0.76 -26.28 13.13
CA THR A 529 0.47 -27.07 12.94
C THR A 529 0.69 -27.53 11.50
N SER A 530 -0.38 -27.73 10.72
CA SER A 530 -0.29 -28.16 9.33
C SER A 530 0.15 -27.00 8.43
N TRP A 531 -0.41 -25.81 8.65
CA TRP A 531 0.00 -24.57 7.99
C TRP A 531 1.42 -24.16 8.36
N LYS A 532 1.76 -24.19 9.65
CA LYS A 532 3.12 -23.91 10.12
C LYS A 532 4.16 -24.75 9.37
N SER A 533 3.89 -26.05 9.21
CA SER A 533 4.79 -26.97 8.52
C SER A 533 5.04 -26.56 7.06
N VAL A 534 4.00 -26.19 6.31
CA VAL A 534 4.18 -25.79 4.89
C VAL A 534 4.75 -24.38 4.74
N ILE A 535 4.40 -23.45 5.63
CA ILE A 535 4.95 -22.09 5.67
C ILE A 535 6.46 -22.13 5.91
N GLU A 536 6.91 -22.89 6.92
CA GLU A 536 8.34 -23.07 7.23
C GLU A 536 9.09 -23.71 6.05
N GLN A 537 8.53 -24.75 5.43
CA GLN A 537 9.18 -25.42 4.29
C GLN A 537 9.28 -24.50 3.06
N ALA A 538 8.23 -23.74 2.76
CA ALA A 538 8.22 -22.78 1.66
C ALA A 538 9.19 -21.62 1.89
N ALA A 539 9.21 -21.04 3.09
CA ALA A 539 10.16 -19.98 3.44
C ALA A 539 11.61 -20.47 3.33
N ASN A 540 11.90 -21.67 3.83
CA ASN A 540 13.22 -22.29 3.75
C ASN A 540 13.65 -22.64 2.31
N SER A 541 12.71 -22.80 1.38
CA SER A 541 13.03 -22.98 -0.05
C SER A 541 13.23 -21.66 -0.80
N GLY A 542 13.21 -20.53 -0.10
CA GLY A 542 13.42 -19.20 -0.66
C GLY A 542 12.16 -18.52 -1.20
N LYS A 543 10.97 -19.05 -0.89
CA LYS A 543 9.69 -18.42 -1.26
C LYS A 543 9.34 -17.30 -0.29
N THR A 544 8.65 -16.28 -0.80
CA THR A 544 7.98 -15.27 0.03
C THR A 544 6.56 -15.73 0.32
N VAL A 545 6.33 -16.28 1.51
CA VAL A 545 4.98 -16.66 1.97
C VAL A 545 4.32 -15.44 2.59
N ILE A 546 3.10 -15.08 2.17
CA ILE A 546 2.37 -13.92 2.68
C ILE A 546 1.02 -14.30 3.27
N GLY A 547 0.64 -13.67 4.38
CA GLY A 547 -0.59 -14.00 5.11
C GLY A 547 -1.81 -13.27 4.57
N TYR A 548 -2.92 -13.97 4.37
CA TYR A 548 -4.19 -13.38 3.95
C TYR A 548 -4.80 -12.50 5.05
N VAL A 549 -5.16 -11.26 4.72
CA VAL A 549 -5.90 -10.34 5.60
C VAL A 549 -7.08 -9.73 4.83
N ARG A 550 -8.28 -9.91 5.38
CA ARG A 550 -9.52 -9.39 4.80
C ARG A 550 -9.72 -7.91 5.16
N THR A 551 -9.84 -7.04 4.16
CA THR A 551 -10.04 -5.60 4.37
C THR A 551 -11.48 -5.13 4.21
N GLY A 552 -12.38 -5.98 3.70
CA GLY A 552 -13.81 -5.70 3.65
C GLY A 552 -14.21 -4.49 2.82
N TYR A 553 -13.40 -4.11 1.83
CA TYR A 553 -13.56 -2.86 1.08
C TYR A 553 -13.70 -1.65 2.01
N LEU A 554 -13.04 -1.69 3.18
CA LEU A 554 -13.13 -0.67 4.23
C LEU A 554 -14.57 -0.36 4.71
N GLY A 555 -15.53 -1.23 4.41
CA GLY A 555 -16.96 -1.04 4.67
C GLY A 555 -17.66 -0.02 3.77
N VAL A 556 -17.00 0.47 2.71
CA VAL A 556 -17.56 1.53 1.84
C VAL A 556 -18.22 1.00 0.57
N SER A 557 -18.03 -0.28 0.26
CA SER A 557 -18.70 -0.94 -0.86
C SER A 557 -20.23 -0.95 -0.72
N GLN A 558 -20.94 -1.23 -1.81
CA GLN A 558 -22.42 -1.32 -1.78
C GLN A 558 -22.92 -2.40 -0.80
N GLN A 559 -22.13 -3.44 -0.59
CA GLN A 559 -22.40 -4.52 0.36
C GLN A 559 -22.26 -4.07 1.83
N GLN A 560 -21.60 -2.95 2.09
CA GLN A 560 -21.44 -2.35 3.43
C GLN A 560 -20.89 -3.37 4.44
N PHE A 561 -19.81 -4.06 4.06
CA PHE A 561 -19.21 -5.07 4.93
C PHE A 561 -18.81 -4.49 6.28
N LYS A 562 -18.98 -5.32 7.30
CA LYS A 562 -18.65 -4.99 8.68
C LYS A 562 -17.43 -5.77 9.13
N THR A 563 -16.69 -5.18 10.08
CA THR A 563 -15.68 -5.88 10.87
C THR A 563 -16.30 -7.07 11.59
N ARG A 564 -15.48 -7.99 12.11
CA ARG A 564 -15.93 -9.11 12.94
C ARG A 564 -16.65 -8.67 14.22
N LEU A 565 -16.47 -7.42 14.62
CA LEU A 565 -17.17 -6.77 15.74
C LEU A 565 -18.44 -6.01 15.29
N GLY A 566 -18.85 -6.15 14.03
CA GLY A 566 -20.10 -5.60 13.51
C GLY A 566 -20.05 -4.10 13.16
N SER A 567 -18.88 -3.50 12.98
CA SER A 567 -18.73 -2.08 12.64
C SER A 567 -18.43 -1.87 11.17
N GLY A 568 -19.06 -0.86 10.55
CA GLY A 568 -18.68 -0.36 9.21
C GLY A 568 -17.78 0.89 9.27
N ASN A 569 -17.30 1.28 10.46
CA ASN A 569 -16.48 2.48 10.61
C ASN A 569 -15.05 2.24 10.08
N LEU A 570 -14.53 3.20 9.35
CA LEU A 570 -13.18 3.16 8.76
C LEU A 570 -12.07 2.90 9.81
N ALA A 571 -12.17 3.51 10.98
CA ALA A 571 -11.20 3.31 12.07
C ALA A 571 -11.26 1.91 12.69
N ASP A 572 -12.45 1.31 12.75
CA ASP A 572 -12.61 -0.04 13.27
C ASP A 572 -12.08 -1.07 12.25
N TRP A 573 -12.27 -0.82 10.95
CA TRP A 573 -11.63 -1.60 9.88
C TRP A 573 -10.11 -1.51 9.94
N THR A 574 -9.56 -0.29 10.05
CA THR A 574 -8.11 -0.07 10.24
C THR A 574 -7.59 -0.84 11.44
N SER A 575 -8.30 -0.76 12.57
CA SER A 575 -7.91 -1.46 13.79
C SER A 575 -7.87 -2.98 13.58
N GLN A 576 -8.87 -3.54 12.89
CA GLN A 576 -8.93 -4.98 12.63
C GLN A 576 -7.80 -5.42 11.69
N ILE A 577 -7.54 -4.67 10.62
CA ILE A 577 -6.51 -4.99 9.63
C ILE A 577 -5.13 -5.04 10.30
N GLU A 578 -4.76 -4.01 11.07
CA GLU A 578 -3.48 -3.98 11.78
C GLU A 578 -3.32 -5.12 12.79
N GLN A 579 -4.40 -5.48 13.48
CA GLN A 579 -4.42 -6.60 14.41
C GLN A 579 -4.26 -7.96 13.71
N ASP A 580 -4.87 -8.13 12.53
CA ASP A 580 -4.73 -9.35 11.75
C ASP A 580 -3.31 -9.48 11.18
N VAL A 581 -2.72 -8.36 10.73
CA VAL A 581 -1.30 -8.28 10.36
C VAL A 581 -0.43 -8.75 11.52
N ASP A 582 -0.58 -8.16 12.70
CA ASP A 582 0.21 -8.52 13.86
C ASP A 582 0.04 -9.98 14.26
N LYS A 583 -1.18 -10.50 14.15
CA LYS A 583 -1.47 -11.88 14.51
C LYS A 583 -0.78 -12.88 13.58
N TRP A 584 -0.63 -12.57 12.28
CA TRP A 584 0.19 -13.38 11.37
C TRP A 584 1.63 -13.48 11.83
N PHE A 585 2.26 -12.35 12.16
CA PHE A 585 3.66 -12.33 12.61
C PHE A 585 3.84 -12.88 14.03
N GLU A 586 2.82 -12.81 14.88
CA GLU A 586 2.80 -13.46 16.20
C GLU A 586 2.77 -14.99 16.09
N LEU A 587 1.90 -15.54 15.24
CA LEU A 587 1.68 -16.98 15.12
C LEU A 587 2.75 -17.68 14.26
N TYR A 588 3.29 -16.98 13.24
CA TYR A 588 4.25 -17.52 12.29
C TYR A 588 5.51 -16.63 12.19
N PRO A 589 6.22 -16.41 13.31
CA PRO A 589 7.40 -15.54 13.34
C PRO A 589 8.49 -16.05 12.40
N ASP A 590 9.29 -15.12 11.86
CA ASP A 590 10.45 -15.33 10.98
C ASP A 590 10.17 -16.05 9.63
N THR A 591 8.96 -16.55 9.41
CA THR A 591 8.62 -17.43 8.29
C THR A 591 7.51 -16.86 7.41
N ILE A 592 6.61 -16.06 7.98
CA ILE A 592 5.73 -15.19 7.18
C ILE A 592 6.53 -13.97 6.70
N GLY A 593 6.57 -13.78 5.39
CA GLY A 593 7.39 -12.77 4.71
C GLY A 593 6.62 -11.53 4.25
N GLY A 594 5.35 -11.39 4.63
CA GLY A 594 4.48 -10.32 4.14
C GLY A 594 2.98 -10.57 4.34
N ILE A 595 2.16 -9.68 3.77
CA ILE A 595 0.70 -9.68 3.91
C ILE A 595 0.03 -9.48 2.55
N PHE A 596 -1.00 -10.29 2.28
CA PHE A 596 -1.93 -10.14 1.17
C PHE A 596 -3.24 -9.54 1.69
N PHE A 597 -3.47 -8.26 1.39
CA PHE A 597 -4.68 -7.54 1.73
C PHE A 597 -5.75 -7.78 0.67
N ASP A 598 -6.76 -8.57 0.99
CA ASP A 598 -7.85 -8.92 0.08
C ASP A 598 -9.09 -8.05 0.29
N GLU A 599 -9.97 -8.05 -0.71
CA GLU A 599 -11.17 -7.20 -0.77
C GLU A 599 -10.82 -5.70 -0.69
N GLY A 600 -9.76 -5.28 -1.36
CA GLY A 600 -9.28 -3.91 -1.39
C GLY A 600 -10.26 -2.93 -2.05
N TRP A 601 -10.32 -1.70 -1.57
CA TRP A 601 -11.11 -0.66 -2.23
C TRP A 601 -10.29 0.01 -3.34
N PRO A 602 -10.75 0.05 -4.62
CA PRO A 602 -9.92 0.48 -5.75
C PRO A 602 -9.99 1.98 -6.08
N GLU A 603 -10.85 2.76 -5.40
CA GLU A 603 -11.04 4.19 -5.68
C GLU A 603 -10.38 5.07 -4.60
N CYS A 604 -9.82 6.22 -4.97
CA CYS A 604 -9.08 7.08 -4.03
C CYS A 604 -9.95 7.59 -2.87
N GLY A 605 -11.25 7.76 -3.14
CA GLY A 605 -12.18 8.44 -2.23
C GLY A 605 -11.99 9.95 -2.20
N PRO A 606 -12.81 10.67 -1.42
CA PRO A 606 -12.65 12.11 -1.23
C PRO A 606 -11.28 12.43 -0.65
N ASN A 607 -10.52 13.32 -1.29
CA ASN A 607 -9.18 13.73 -0.87
C ASN A 607 -8.23 12.54 -0.59
N ASN A 608 -8.30 11.47 -1.40
CA ASN A 608 -7.42 10.31 -1.29
C ASN A 608 -7.51 9.51 0.03
N ILE A 609 -8.56 9.71 0.82
CA ILE A 609 -8.69 9.10 2.17
C ILE A 609 -8.47 7.57 2.18
N TYR A 610 -8.87 6.84 1.13
CA TYR A 610 -8.69 5.39 1.09
C TYR A 610 -7.27 4.99 0.70
N SER A 611 -6.67 5.62 -0.32
CA SER A 611 -5.27 5.37 -0.68
C SER A 611 -4.31 5.78 0.44
N ASP A 612 -4.60 6.89 1.14
CA ASP A 612 -3.81 7.34 2.29
C ASP A 612 -3.90 6.34 3.44
N LEU A 613 -5.08 5.74 3.66
CA LEU A 613 -5.24 4.71 4.67
C LEU A 613 -4.47 3.44 4.33
N TYR A 614 -4.51 2.97 3.07
CA TYR A 614 -3.71 1.81 2.66
C TYR A 614 -2.21 2.10 2.72
N THR A 615 -1.78 3.32 2.39
CA THR A 615 -0.40 3.77 2.58
C THR A 615 -0.01 3.69 4.07
N HIS A 616 -0.89 4.14 4.96
CA HIS A 616 -0.68 4.04 6.41
C HIS A 616 -0.57 2.57 6.86
N ILE A 617 -1.50 1.70 6.46
CA ILE A 617 -1.51 0.26 6.80
C ILE A 617 -0.23 -0.42 6.32
N ASN A 618 0.21 -0.12 5.10
CA ASN A 618 1.47 -0.64 4.54
C ASN A 618 2.67 -0.16 5.37
N ALA A 619 2.70 1.13 5.70
CA ALA A 619 3.78 1.72 6.47
C ALA A 619 3.84 1.16 7.90
N TYR A 620 2.68 0.97 8.55
CA TYR A 620 2.56 0.28 9.84
C TYR A 620 3.13 -1.14 9.76
N THR A 621 2.65 -1.93 8.79
CA THR A 621 3.07 -3.32 8.57
C THR A 621 4.60 -3.41 8.46
N LYS A 622 5.20 -2.58 7.62
CA LYS A 622 6.64 -2.61 7.33
C LYS A 622 7.51 -1.99 8.43
N ARG A 623 7.00 -1.03 9.21
CA ARG A 623 7.72 -0.52 10.38
C ARG A 623 7.78 -1.55 11.50
N LYS A 624 6.68 -2.25 11.74
CA LYS A 624 6.58 -3.26 12.79
C LYS A 624 7.25 -4.57 12.38
N HIS A 625 7.19 -4.89 11.09
CA HIS A 625 7.75 -6.10 10.48
C HIS A 625 8.64 -5.74 9.27
N PRO A 626 9.88 -5.28 9.51
CA PRO A 626 10.80 -4.91 8.43
C PRO A 626 11.04 -6.06 7.44
N GLY A 627 10.99 -5.75 6.15
CA GLY A 627 11.10 -6.75 5.08
C GLY A 627 9.79 -7.45 4.71
N ALA A 628 8.66 -7.09 5.34
CA ALA A 628 7.34 -7.55 4.91
C ALA A 628 7.02 -7.09 3.48
N TYR A 629 6.62 -8.03 2.63
CA TYR A 629 6.09 -7.77 1.30
C TYR A 629 4.58 -7.55 1.35
N THR A 630 4.05 -6.50 0.71
CA THR A 630 2.62 -6.18 0.79
C THR A 630 1.93 -6.17 -0.57
N VAL A 631 0.78 -6.83 -0.63
CA VAL A 631 -0.07 -6.88 -1.83
C VAL A 631 -1.47 -6.38 -1.46
N LEU A 632 -2.08 -5.54 -2.31
CA LEU A 632 -3.49 -5.18 -2.21
C LEU A 632 -4.28 -5.74 -3.40
N ASN A 633 -5.32 -6.50 -3.10
CA ASN A 633 -6.20 -7.14 -4.07
C ASN A 633 -7.65 -6.62 -3.99
N PRO A 634 -8.06 -5.73 -4.89
CA PRO A 634 -9.47 -5.41 -5.14
C PRO A 634 -10.14 -6.31 -6.19
N GLY A 635 -9.40 -7.22 -6.84
CA GLY A 635 -9.88 -8.05 -7.95
C GLY A 635 -10.26 -7.27 -9.23
N SER A 636 -9.87 -6.00 -9.33
CA SER A 636 -10.33 -5.07 -10.37
C SER A 636 -9.32 -3.94 -10.65
N PRO A 637 -9.48 -3.18 -11.74
CA PRO A 637 -8.61 -2.03 -12.02
C PRO A 637 -8.62 -1.02 -10.87
N MET A 638 -7.47 -0.37 -10.65
CA MET A 638 -7.25 0.56 -9.53
C MET A 638 -6.88 1.95 -10.01
N ALA A 639 -7.33 2.98 -9.29
CA ALA A 639 -6.95 4.37 -9.57
C ALA A 639 -5.46 4.62 -9.29
N GLN A 640 -4.83 5.55 -10.02
CA GLN A 640 -3.39 5.82 -9.94
C GLN A 640 -2.89 6.24 -8.54
N CYS A 641 -3.74 6.86 -7.72
CA CYS A 641 -3.42 7.19 -6.32
C CYS A 641 -2.96 5.97 -5.49
N PHE A 642 -3.25 4.74 -5.96
CA PHE A 642 -2.81 3.51 -5.32
C PHE A 642 -1.41 3.04 -5.70
N GLU A 643 -0.79 3.59 -6.76
CA GLU A 643 0.48 3.09 -7.34
C GLU A 643 1.57 2.89 -6.28
N ASN A 644 1.63 3.77 -5.28
CA ASN A 644 2.64 3.74 -4.22
C ASN A 644 2.11 3.28 -2.85
N THR A 645 0.89 2.73 -2.78
CA THR A 645 0.27 2.31 -1.52
C THR A 645 0.83 0.98 -1.00
N MET A 646 1.22 0.06 -1.89
CA MET A 646 1.74 -1.27 -1.58
C MET A 646 2.95 -1.63 -2.45
N ASP A 647 3.64 -2.74 -2.14
CA ASP A 647 4.68 -3.24 -3.06
C ASP A 647 4.08 -3.62 -4.41
N THR A 648 2.93 -4.29 -4.38
CA THR A 648 2.23 -4.81 -5.56
C THR A 648 0.72 -4.66 -5.43
N LEU A 649 0.07 -4.40 -6.56
CA LEU A 649 -1.37 -4.25 -6.71
C LEU A 649 -1.89 -5.35 -7.64
N LEU A 650 -2.91 -6.09 -7.20
CA LEU A 650 -3.56 -7.11 -8.01
C LEU A 650 -4.72 -6.46 -8.78
N THR A 651 -4.45 -5.97 -10.00
CA THR A 651 -5.38 -5.10 -10.72
C THR A 651 -6.26 -5.82 -11.75
N PHE A 652 -6.19 -7.15 -11.81
CA PHE A 652 -7.06 -7.96 -12.65
C PHE A 652 -7.25 -9.37 -12.07
N GLU A 653 -8.49 -9.79 -11.94
CA GLU A 653 -8.86 -11.13 -11.49
C GLU A 653 -10.10 -11.61 -12.27
N SER A 654 -9.90 -12.30 -13.40
CA SER A 654 -11.03 -12.79 -14.23
C SER A 654 -10.64 -13.92 -15.18
N SER A 655 -11.61 -14.37 -15.98
CA SER A 655 -11.43 -15.45 -16.96
C SER A 655 -10.47 -15.09 -18.10
N TYR A 656 -9.88 -16.12 -18.70
CA TYR A 656 -9.11 -16.06 -19.94
C TYR A 656 -9.87 -15.36 -21.07
N GLU A 657 -11.17 -15.60 -21.22
CA GLU A 657 -12.01 -14.97 -22.25
C GLU A 657 -12.17 -13.47 -22.02
N THR A 658 -12.35 -13.04 -20.77
CA THR A 658 -12.33 -11.61 -20.41
C THR A 658 -10.95 -11.02 -20.71
N TYR A 659 -9.89 -11.72 -20.31
CA TYR A 659 -8.52 -11.21 -20.43
C TYR A 659 -8.11 -11.01 -21.88
N THR A 660 -8.45 -11.92 -22.79
CA THR A 660 -8.01 -11.88 -24.19
C THR A 660 -8.91 -11.08 -25.13
N SER A 661 -10.07 -10.62 -24.66
CA SER A 661 -11.06 -9.90 -25.47
C SER A 661 -11.09 -8.40 -25.19
N SER A 662 -11.95 -7.68 -25.91
CA SER A 662 -12.24 -6.26 -25.65
C SER A 662 -12.98 -6.01 -24.34
N ALA A 663 -13.33 -7.06 -23.58
CA ALA A 663 -13.93 -6.92 -22.25
C ALA A 663 -12.90 -6.62 -21.15
N TYR A 664 -11.61 -6.84 -21.42
CA TYR A 664 -10.54 -6.41 -20.52
C TYR A 664 -10.57 -4.89 -20.32
N THR A 665 -10.58 -4.46 -19.06
CA THR A 665 -10.48 -3.05 -18.68
C THR A 665 -9.10 -2.81 -18.08
N PRO A 666 -8.22 -2.01 -18.71
CA PRO A 666 -6.93 -1.67 -18.14
C PRO A 666 -7.07 -0.61 -17.03
N ASN A 667 -6.00 -0.45 -16.23
CA ASN A 667 -5.80 0.78 -15.48
C ASN A 667 -5.66 1.97 -16.45
N ASP A 668 -6.04 3.17 -16.01
CA ASP A 668 -5.85 4.42 -16.77
C ASP A 668 -4.41 4.98 -16.66
N TRP A 669 -3.55 4.28 -15.92
CA TRP A 669 -2.14 4.57 -15.72
C TRP A 669 -1.28 3.32 -16.00
N LYS A 670 0.01 3.53 -16.24
CA LYS A 670 0.98 2.46 -16.45
C LYS A 670 2.04 2.51 -15.33
N PRO A 671 2.34 1.38 -14.68
CA PRO A 671 3.34 1.35 -13.62
C PRO A 671 4.74 1.63 -14.19
N GLN A 672 5.56 2.34 -13.41
CA GLN A 672 6.99 2.51 -13.72
C GLN A 672 7.78 1.19 -13.60
N ASP A 673 7.36 0.29 -12.70
CA ASP A 673 7.95 -1.04 -12.49
C ASP A 673 6.87 -2.11 -12.65
N SER A 674 7.08 -3.07 -13.55
CA SER A 674 6.09 -4.13 -13.81
C SER A 674 5.76 -4.98 -12.56
N ARG A 675 6.67 -5.09 -11.59
CA ARG A 675 6.41 -5.78 -10.31
C ARG A 675 5.34 -5.08 -9.47
N LYS A 676 4.93 -3.85 -9.81
CA LYS A 676 3.79 -3.18 -9.18
C LYS A 676 2.46 -3.83 -9.53
N ILE A 677 2.37 -4.63 -10.59
CA ILE A 677 1.11 -5.19 -11.08
C ILE A 677 1.14 -6.72 -11.06
N TRP A 678 0.09 -7.29 -10.46
CA TRP A 678 -0.23 -8.71 -10.48
C TRP A 678 -1.58 -8.93 -11.19
N HIS A 679 -1.63 -9.86 -12.14
CA HIS A 679 -2.86 -10.37 -12.72
C HIS A 679 -3.12 -11.84 -12.37
N ILE A 680 -4.36 -12.17 -12.08
CA ILE A 680 -4.86 -13.55 -11.96
C ILE A 680 -5.79 -13.83 -13.14
N VAL A 681 -5.50 -14.90 -13.89
CA VAL A 681 -6.28 -15.32 -15.05
C VAL A 681 -6.68 -16.80 -14.91
N TYR A 682 -7.96 -17.06 -14.65
CA TYR A 682 -8.50 -18.42 -14.58
C TYR A 682 -9.07 -18.89 -15.91
N ARG A 683 -9.42 -20.18 -16.05
CA ARG A 683 -9.81 -20.84 -17.31
C ARG A 683 -8.79 -20.72 -18.45
N VAL A 684 -7.51 -20.58 -18.16
CA VAL A 684 -6.46 -20.50 -19.19
C VAL A 684 -6.16 -21.91 -19.71
N PRO A 685 -6.45 -22.23 -20.99
CA PRO A 685 -6.07 -23.51 -21.58
C PRO A 685 -4.54 -23.69 -21.58
N GLN A 686 -4.06 -24.91 -21.37
CA GLN A 686 -2.61 -25.16 -21.24
C GLN A 686 -1.82 -24.71 -22.48
N ASP A 687 -2.38 -24.86 -23.69
CA ASP A 687 -1.75 -24.42 -24.94
C ASP A 687 -1.75 -22.88 -25.14
N LYS A 688 -2.41 -22.15 -24.25
CA LYS A 688 -2.53 -20.67 -24.25
C LYS A 688 -1.70 -19.97 -23.19
N ILE A 689 -0.99 -20.72 -22.33
CA ILE A 689 -0.13 -20.16 -21.27
C ILE A 689 0.88 -19.13 -21.82
N ALA A 690 1.56 -19.42 -22.93
CA ALA A 690 2.53 -18.51 -23.52
C ALA A 690 1.90 -17.22 -24.06
N GLU A 691 0.68 -17.30 -24.60
CA GLU A 691 -0.09 -16.15 -25.10
C GLU A 691 -0.48 -15.23 -23.93
N VAL A 692 -0.98 -15.81 -22.84
CA VAL A 692 -1.38 -15.04 -21.64
C VAL A 692 -0.18 -14.39 -20.96
N ALA A 693 0.95 -15.09 -20.83
CA ALA A 693 2.17 -14.54 -20.24
C ALA A 693 2.71 -13.33 -21.03
N ALA A 694 2.74 -13.43 -22.37
CA ALA A 694 3.15 -12.33 -23.24
C ALA A 694 2.18 -11.14 -23.15
N LEU A 695 0.87 -11.40 -23.12
CA LEU A 695 -0.15 -10.36 -23.00
C LEU A 695 -0.08 -9.66 -21.63
N ALA A 696 0.23 -10.39 -20.57
CA ALA A 696 0.46 -9.82 -19.24
C ALA A 696 1.66 -8.87 -19.21
N LEU A 697 2.75 -9.20 -19.89
CA LEU A 697 3.90 -8.30 -20.05
C LEU A 697 3.54 -7.02 -20.83
N GLU A 698 2.80 -7.14 -21.93
CA GLU A 698 2.32 -5.99 -22.69
C GLU A 698 1.47 -5.05 -21.83
N ARG A 699 0.69 -5.63 -20.92
CA ARG A 699 -0.17 -4.93 -19.95
C ARG A 699 0.58 -4.46 -18.69
N GLY A 700 1.89 -4.65 -18.62
CA GLY A 700 2.73 -4.16 -17.53
C GLY A 700 2.71 -5.01 -16.26
N ALA A 701 2.20 -6.24 -16.30
CA ALA A 701 2.16 -7.15 -15.15
C ALA A 701 3.42 -7.99 -15.02
N GLY A 702 4.12 -7.79 -13.90
CA GLY A 702 5.30 -8.54 -13.49
C GLY A 702 4.96 -9.84 -12.76
N TYR A 703 3.78 -9.92 -12.12
CA TYR A 703 3.30 -11.15 -11.48
C TYR A 703 2.06 -11.69 -12.19
N LEU A 704 2.00 -13.01 -12.32
CA LEU A 704 0.92 -13.69 -13.02
C LEU A 704 0.53 -14.98 -12.30
N GLU A 705 -0.76 -15.16 -12.06
CA GLU A 705 -1.34 -16.45 -11.74
C GLU A 705 -2.17 -16.94 -12.93
N MET A 706 -1.95 -18.18 -13.34
CA MET A 706 -2.71 -18.84 -14.40
C MET A 706 -3.21 -20.19 -13.88
N THR A 707 -4.48 -20.46 -14.10
CA THR A 707 -5.08 -21.76 -13.78
C THR A 707 -6.08 -22.17 -14.85
N SER A 708 -6.21 -23.47 -15.07
CA SER A 708 -7.27 -24.04 -15.90
C SER A 708 -8.61 -24.17 -15.17
N ASP A 709 -8.64 -23.91 -13.86
CA ASP A 709 -9.84 -24.02 -13.03
C ASP A 709 -10.84 -22.87 -13.27
N ASP A 710 -12.05 -23.00 -12.75
CA ASP A 710 -13.16 -22.06 -12.91
C ASP A 710 -13.86 -21.76 -11.57
N ASN A 711 -14.80 -20.81 -11.62
CA ASN A 711 -15.70 -20.46 -10.55
C ASN A 711 -16.51 -21.68 -10.04
N PRO A 712 -16.92 -21.69 -8.75
CA PRO A 712 -16.94 -20.54 -7.83
C PRO A 712 -15.63 -20.28 -7.07
N ASN A 713 -14.62 -21.14 -7.17
CA ASN A 713 -13.35 -20.95 -6.48
C ASN A 713 -12.19 -21.50 -7.31
N PRO A 714 -11.56 -20.69 -8.18
CA PRO A 714 -10.45 -21.16 -9.02
C PRO A 714 -9.14 -21.41 -8.23
N TYR A 715 -9.14 -21.20 -6.91
CA TYR A 715 -7.98 -21.26 -6.02
C TYR A 715 -7.98 -22.49 -5.10
N ASP A 716 -9.01 -23.35 -5.20
CA ASP A 716 -9.12 -24.55 -4.37
C ASP A 716 -8.20 -25.68 -4.85
N ASN A 717 -7.84 -25.70 -6.13
CA ASN A 717 -6.96 -26.69 -6.74
C ASN A 717 -5.65 -26.08 -7.26
N VAL A 718 -4.54 -26.75 -6.99
CA VAL A 718 -3.24 -26.41 -7.59
C VAL A 718 -3.13 -27.04 -8.98
N PRO A 719 -2.80 -26.28 -10.05
CA PRO A 719 -2.65 -26.83 -11.40
C PRO A 719 -1.71 -28.05 -11.48
N SER A 720 -1.89 -28.91 -12.49
CA SER A 720 -1.05 -30.10 -12.67
C SER A 720 0.42 -29.75 -12.93
N ASP A 721 1.32 -30.73 -12.78
CA ASP A 721 2.75 -30.52 -13.03
C ASP A 721 3.04 -30.14 -14.47
N GLU A 722 2.35 -30.77 -15.41
CA GLU A 722 2.49 -30.43 -16.83
C GLU A 722 2.12 -28.97 -17.07
N TYR A 723 1.02 -28.50 -16.46
CA TYR A 723 0.56 -27.13 -16.57
C TYR A 723 1.57 -26.15 -15.96
N MET A 724 1.99 -26.39 -14.71
CA MET A 724 2.94 -25.53 -14.01
C MET A 724 4.29 -25.49 -14.72
N ASN A 725 4.77 -26.61 -15.25
CA ASN A 725 6.02 -26.65 -16.00
C ASN A 725 5.94 -25.82 -17.29
N GLU A 726 4.80 -25.78 -17.99
CA GLU A 726 4.62 -24.86 -19.12
C GLU A 726 4.62 -23.39 -18.69
N ALA A 727 3.95 -23.06 -17.58
CA ALA A 727 3.99 -21.71 -17.02
C ALA A 727 5.41 -21.26 -16.65
N MET A 728 6.20 -22.15 -16.02
CA MET A 728 7.58 -21.86 -15.64
C MET A 728 8.51 -21.66 -16.85
N LYS A 729 8.20 -22.24 -18.03
CA LYS A 729 9.02 -22.05 -19.23
C LYS A 729 8.88 -20.65 -19.81
N VAL A 730 7.70 -20.05 -19.70
CA VAL A 730 7.37 -18.78 -20.37
C VAL A 730 7.74 -17.55 -19.55
N VAL A 731 7.80 -17.69 -18.22
CA VAL A 731 8.23 -16.61 -17.34
C VAL A 731 9.76 -16.56 -17.20
N SER A 732 10.32 -15.35 -17.17
CA SER A 732 11.77 -15.14 -17.09
C SER A 732 12.34 -15.33 -15.68
N GLY A 733 11.50 -15.18 -14.64
CA GLY A 733 11.93 -15.18 -13.25
C GLY A 733 12.53 -13.84 -12.82
N GLY A 734 12.64 -13.60 -11.52
CA GLY A 734 13.09 -12.32 -10.98
C GLY A 734 13.15 -12.31 -9.46
N THR A 735 13.26 -11.12 -8.90
CA THR A 735 13.28 -10.90 -7.45
C THR A 735 12.06 -10.12 -6.99
N VAL A 736 11.48 -10.57 -5.88
CA VAL A 736 10.36 -9.87 -5.23
C VAL A 736 10.85 -8.52 -4.74
N ARG A 737 10.20 -7.45 -5.19
CA ARG A 737 10.47 -6.09 -4.73
C ARG A 737 9.79 -5.87 -3.38
N LYS A 738 10.59 -5.61 -2.35
CA LYS A 738 10.12 -5.32 -0.99
C LYS A 738 10.65 -3.96 -0.59
N ASP A 739 9.92 -2.92 -0.91
CA ASP A 739 10.31 -1.57 -0.53
C ASP A 739 10.20 -1.45 1.00
N SER A 740 11.09 -0.74 1.67
CA SER A 740 10.88 -0.50 3.11
C SER A 740 9.88 0.63 3.31
N ALA A 741 9.18 0.63 4.44
CA ALA A 741 8.42 1.81 4.84
C ALA A 741 9.38 3.01 4.96
N PRO A 742 8.92 4.22 4.61
CA PRO A 742 9.60 5.43 5.02
C PRO A 742 9.85 5.37 6.53
N SER A 743 11.09 5.63 6.96
CA SER A 743 11.38 5.81 8.37
C SER A 743 10.54 6.99 8.87
N LEU A 744 9.77 6.80 9.94
CA LEU A 744 9.26 7.93 10.69
C LEU A 744 10.46 8.61 11.35
N GLY A 745 11.01 9.63 10.68
CA GLY A 745 12.03 10.49 11.26
C GLY A 745 11.42 11.28 12.41
N GLY A 746 11.90 11.04 13.63
CA GLY A 746 11.57 11.88 14.78
C GLY A 746 11.37 11.11 16.09
N SER A 747 12.03 11.60 17.14
CA SER A 747 11.66 11.32 18.51
C SER A 747 10.49 12.25 18.93
N TYR A 748 9.69 11.77 19.88
CA TYR A 748 8.33 12.11 20.42
C TYR A 748 8.08 13.28 21.46
N VAL A 749 7.26 14.36 21.30
CA VAL A 749 6.45 15.18 22.34
C VAL A 749 5.45 16.12 21.63
N SER A 750 4.51 16.90 22.22
CA SER A 750 3.58 16.88 23.38
C SER A 750 2.30 17.52 22.83
N GLY A 751 1.29 16.70 22.59
CA GLY A 751 -0.10 17.10 22.48
C GLY A 751 -0.90 15.89 22.94
N VAL A 752 -1.57 16.01 24.08
CA VAL A 752 -2.38 14.90 24.59
C VAL A 752 -3.76 15.01 23.95
N PRO A 753 -4.36 13.91 23.50
CA PRO A 753 -5.80 13.80 23.56
C PRO A 753 -6.22 13.73 25.04
N ASN A 754 -6.22 14.86 25.75
CA ASN A 754 -6.54 14.91 27.19
C ASN A 754 -7.93 14.34 27.49
N ASP A 755 -8.78 14.31 26.47
CA ASP A 755 -10.13 13.76 26.47
C ASP A 755 -10.20 12.28 26.05
N ALA A 756 -9.05 11.62 25.78
CA ALA A 756 -9.05 10.21 25.43
C ALA A 756 -9.82 9.39 26.47
N GLN A 757 -10.72 8.52 26.01
CA GLN A 757 -11.58 7.76 26.91
C GLN A 757 -12.02 6.45 26.27
N VAL A 758 -12.22 5.44 27.11
CA VAL A 758 -12.87 4.20 26.72
C VAL A 758 -14.37 4.48 26.64
N ILE A 759 -14.93 4.46 25.43
CA ILE A 759 -16.37 4.70 25.20
C ILE A 759 -17.18 3.41 25.17
N ALA A 760 -16.53 2.29 24.90
CA ALA A 760 -17.15 0.97 24.91
C ALA A 760 -16.13 -0.09 25.34
N SER A 761 -16.64 -1.08 26.06
CA SER A 761 -15.90 -2.27 26.47
C SER A 761 -16.79 -3.47 26.35
N ASP A 762 -16.26 -4.56 25.79
CA ASP A 762 -17.00 -5.79 25.60
C ASP A 762 -16.24 -7.03 26.08
N TYR A 763 -16.71 -8.22 25.71
CA TYR A 763 -16.08 -9.49 26.08
C TYR A 763 -14.63 -9.59 25.62
N THR A 764 -14.30 -9.13 24.41
CA THR A 764 -12.96 -9.25 23.83
C THR A 764 -12.46 -7.97 23.18
N SER A 765 -13.09 -6.83 23.47
CA SER A 765 -12.73 -5.57 22.83
C SER A 765 -12.92 -4.33 23.70
N ALA A 766 -12.21 -3.27 23.34
CA ALA A 766 -12.32 -1.94 23.91
C ALA A 766 -12.26 -0.90 22.80
N THR A 767 -13.19 0.06 22.80
CA THR A 767 -13.19 1.18 21.88
C THR A 767 -12.76 2.44 22.61
N ILE A 768 -11.73 3.08 22.10
CA ILE A 768 -11.13 4.29 22.64
C ILE A 768 -11.34 5.41 21.63
N THR A 769 -11.72 6.59 22.09
CA THR A 769 -11.86 7.79 21.26
C THR A 769 -11.12 8.96 21.86
N TRP A 770 -10.72 9.90 21.02
CA TRP A 770 -10.11 11.15 21.39
C TRP A 770 -10.49 12.29 20.44
N SER A 771 -10.21 13.53 20.84
CA SER A 771 -10.29 14.68 19.94
C SER A 771 -9.06 14.77 19.02
N PRO A 772 -9.21 15.31 17.80
CA PRO A 772 -8.08 15.59 16.93
C PRO A 772 -7.07 16.53 17.60
N VAL A 773 -5.78 16.23 17.46
CA VAL A 773 -4.68 17.08 17.93
C VAL A 773 -4.11 17.82 16.72
N ALA A 774 -3.99 19.15 16.83
CA ALA A 774 -3.45 19.98 15.75
C ALA A 774 -2.03 19.53 15.38
N LYS A 775 -1.75 19.46 14.07
CA LYS A 775 -0.46 18.99 13.51
C LYS A 775 -0.13 17.51 13.79
N ALA A 776 -1.08 16.72 14.29
CA ALA A 776 -0.89 15.27 14.41
C ALA A 776 -0.58 14.67 13.03
N LEU A 777 0.42 13.81 12.96
CA LEU A 777 0.69 12.91 11.84
C LEU A 777 -0.11 11.61 11.97
N GLY A 778 -0.49 11.27 13.20
CA GLY A 778 -1.23 10.06 13.55
C GLY A 778 -1.37 9.89 15.06
N TYR A 779 -1.86 8.74 15.48
CA TYR A 779 -2.00 8.36 16.88
C TYR A 779 -1.55 6.92 17.07
N ALA A 780 -0.91 6.63 18.18
CA ALA A 780 -0.48 5.29 18.55
C ALA A 780 -1.18 4.86 19.84
N VAL A 781 -1.76 3.67 19.86
CA VAL A 781 -2.37 3.10 21.07
C VAL A 781 -1.47 1.98 21.57
N TYR A 782 -1.09 2.08 22.84
CA TYR A 782 -0.31 1.07 23.52
C TYR A 782 -1.18 0.32 24.53
N GLN A 783 -1.05 -1.00 24.57
CA GLN A 783 -1.64 -1.86 25.58
C GLN A 783 -0.51 -2.38 26.47
N ASN A 784 -0.57 -2.09 27.78
CA ASN A 784 0.46 -2.49 28.74
C ASN A 784 1.91 -2.12 28.30
N GLY A 785 2.07 -0.99 27.60
CA GLY A 785 3.36 -0.50 27.10
C GLY A 785 3.79 -1.04 25.73
N ALA A 786 3.05 -1.97 25.11
CA ALA A 786 3.31 -2.47 23.76
C ALA A 786 2.41 -1.76 22.74
N LEU A 787 2.97 -1.34 21.60
CA LEU A 787 2.19 -0.76 20.50
C LEU A 787 1.26 -1.81 19.90
N VAL A 788 -0.05 -1.55 19.94
CA VAL A 788 -1.08 -2.46 19.41
C VAL A 788 -1.81 -1.91 18.20
N ILE A 789 -1.84 -0.59 18.02
CA ILE A 789 -2.52 0.09 16.91
C ILE A 789 -1.78 1.40 16.58
N GLU A 790 -1.68 1.73 15.30
CA GLU A 790 -1.31 3.05 14.80
C GLU A 790 -2.43 3.59 13.89
N MET A 791 -2.79 4.86 14.02
CA MET A 791 -3.90 5.47 13.28
C MET A 791 -3.40 6.71 12.54
N PRO A 792 -3.86 6.97 11.30
CA PRO A 792 -3.58 8.22 10.63
C PRO A 792 -4.29 9.39 11.33
N ALA A 793 -3.81 10.62 11.12
CA ALA A 793 -4.27 11.81 11.86
C ALA A 793 -5.77 12.12 11.75
N PHE A 794 -6.41 11.68 10.66
CA PHE A 794 -7.84 11.89 10.42
C PHE A 794 -8.75 10.87 11.14
N LEU A 795 -8.17 9.83 11.77
CA LEU A 795 -8.91 8.84 12.57
C LEU A 795 -8.65 9.07 14.06
N THR A 796 -9.70 9.37 14.82
CA THR A 796 -9.61 9.66 16.26
C THR A 796 -10.32 8.65 17.15
N ARG A 797 -10.35 7.40 16.66
CA ARG A 797 -10.97 6.24 17.28
C ARG A 797 -10.11 5.02 16.99
N ALA A 798 -10.06 4.08 17.94
CA ALA A 798 -9.53 2.74 17.71
C ALA A 798 -10.35 1.72 18.48
N THR A 799 -10.55 0.55 17.90
CA THR A 799 -11.15 -0.61 18.58
C THR A 799 -10.13 -1.73 18.69
N ILE A 800 -9.63 -1.91 19.91
CA ILE A 800 -8.69 -2.97 20.25
C ILE A 800 -9.53 -4.22 20.49
N GLY A 801 -9.30 -5.26 19.68
CA GLY A 801 -9.94 -6.57 19.77
C GLY A 801 -8.99 -7.62 20.35
N MET A 802 -9.37 -8.89 20.22
CA MET A 802 -8.60 -10.05 20.70
C MET A 802 -8.15 -9.96 22.18
N LEU A 803 -8.89 -9.20 22.99
CA LEU A 803 -8.65 -9.13 24.43
C LEU A 803 -9.21 -10.36 25.12
N GLU A 804 -8.54 -10.82 26.17
CA GLU A 804 -9.01 -11.95 26.97
C GLU A 804 -10.30 -11.59 27.76
N PRO A 805 -11.37 -12.39 27.69
CA PRO A 805 -12.58 -12.16 28.47
C PRO A 805 -12.38 -12.19 29.98
N GLY A 806 -13.14 -11.35 30.69
CA GLY A 806 -13.10 -11.26 32.16
C GLY A 806 -11.81 -10.67 32.73
N THR A 807 -10.98 -10.03 31.91
CA THR A 807 -9.72 -9.43 32.33
C THR A 807 -9.95 -8.06 32.95
N THR A 808 -9.43 -7.85 34.16
CA THR A 808 -9.53 -6.57 34.87
C THR A 808 -8.22 -5.79 34.83
N GLY A 809 -8.30 -4.47 34.78
CA GLY A 809 -7.13 -3.60 34.91
C GLY A 809 -6.27 -3.52 33.65
N ILE A 810 -6.85 -3.75 32.47
CA ILE A 810 -6.14 -3.57 31.19
C ILE A 810 -5.80 -2.10 31.05
N SER A 811 -4.51 -1.81 30.83
CA SER A 811 -4.01 -0.45 30.71
C SER A 811 -3.79 -0.08 29.25
N PHE A 812 -4.37 1.04 28.83
CA PHE A 812 -4.17 1.62 27.51
C PHE A 812 -3.55 3.00 27.61
N GLU A 813 -2.74 3.33 26.63
CA GLU A 813 -2.05 4.61 26.54
C GLU A 813 -2.19 5.13 25.10
N VAL A 814 -2.91 6.23 24.91
CA VAL A 814 -3.02 6.90 23.60
C VAL A 814 -1.95 7.96 23.50
N LYS A 815 -1.16 7.92 22.43
CA LYS A 815 -0.09 8.88 22.13
C LYS A 815 -0.34 9.53 20.77
N THR A 816 -0.12 10.83 20.67
CA THR A 816 -0.12 11.55 19.38
C THR A 816 1.25 11.42 18.71
N ILE A 817 1.27 11.25 17.39
CA ILE A 817 2.47 11.24 16.54
C ILE A 817 2.66 12.65 15.95
N LEU A 818 3.83 13.27 16.14
CA LEU A 818 4.17 14.66 15.77
C LEU A 818 5.61 14.75 15.21
N THR A 819 6.00 15.90 14.67
CA THR A 819 7.29 16.12 13.97
C THR A 819 8.54 16.40 14.87
N SER A 820 8.46 16.64 16.20
CA SER A 820 9.68 16.82 17.07
C SER A 820 9.54 16.70 18.63
N GLY A 821 10.51 16.02 19.31
CA GLY A 821 10.97 16.15 20.73
C GLY A 821 10.99 14.86 21.65
N SER A 822 11.15 14.87 22.99
CA SER A 822 11.02 13.68 23.91
C SER A 822 10.05 13.81 25.15
N GLY A 823 8.84 13.22 25.16
CA GLY A 823 7.87 13.21 26.28
C GLY A 823 6.39 13.56 26.01
N GLY A 824 5.72 13.04 24.98
CA GLY A 824 4.27 13.26 24.83
C GLY A 824 3.54 12.76 26.09
N THR A 825 2.82 13.63 26.80
CA THR A 825 2.09 13.19 28.00
C THR A 825 1.01 12.22 27.56
N SER A 826 0.99 11.04 28.16
CA SER A 826 -0.03 10.07 27.86
C SER A 826 -1.19 10.13 28.83
N LYS A 827 -2.36 9.73 28.33
CA LYS A 827 -3.49 9.43 29.19
C LYS A 827 -3.56 7.94 29.39
N LEU A 828 -3.25 7.51 30.60
CA LEU A 828 -3.48 6.13 31.03
C LEU A 828 -4.98 5.93 31.18
N LEU A 829 -5.51 4.97 30.42
CA LEU A 829 -6.88 4.51 30.52
C LEU A 829 -6.84 3.12 31.14
N THR A 830 -7.76 2.85 32.04
CA THR A 830 -7.92 1.51 32.63
C THR A 830 -9.31 1.03 32.35
N MET A 831 -9.44 -0.21 31.92
CA MET A 831 -10.74 -0.83 31.65
C MET A 831 -10.73 -2.32 32.00
N SER A 832 -11.89 -2.95 31.90
CA SER A 832 -12.07 -4.39 32.09
C SER A 832 -12.97 -4.95 30.99
N THR A 833 -12.68 -6.15 30.52
CA THR A 833 -13.56 -6.88 29.60
C THR A 833 -14.66 -7.61 30.36
N LYS A 834 -15.78 -7.88 29.70
CA LYS A 834 -16.87 -8.67 30.29
C LYS A 834 -16.43 -10.13 30.45
N ALA A 835 -16.83 -10.77 31.54
CA ALA A 835 -16.64 -12.21 31.70
C ALA A 835 -17.69 -12.98 30.88
N LEU A 836 -17.28 -14.08 30.23
CA LEU A 836 -18.19 -14.94 29.49
C LEU A 836 -19.17 -15.65 30.43
N PRO A 837 -20.48 -15.68 30.14
CA PRO A 837 -21.46 -16.49 30.86
C PRO A 837 -21.07 -17.97 30.78
N ASP A 838 -20.94 -18.62 31.94
CA ASP A 838 -20.50 -20.03 32.07
C ASP A 838 -19.19 -20.37 31.34
N GLY A 839 -18.35 -19.36 31.07
CA GLY A 839 -17.12 -19.53 30.28
C GLY A 839 -17.36 -19.83 28.79
N LYS A 840 -18.57 -19.59 28.27
CA LYS A 840 -18.94 -19.88 26.87
C LYS A 840 -19.06 -18.60 26.04
N SER A 841 -18.49 -18.62 24.84
CA SER A 841 -18.59 -17.55 23.84
C SER A 841 -19.88 -17.62 23.01
N ILE A 842 -20.57 -18.77 23.00
CA ILE A 842 -21.85 -18.99 22.34
C ILE A 842 -22.85 -19.49 23.39
N SER A 843 -24.00 -18.82 23.46
CA SER A 843 -25.04 -19.09 24.45
C SER A 843 -26.44 -18.85 23.88
N ASN A 844 -27.49 -19.09 24.68
CA ASN A 844 -28.89 -18.88 24.31
C ASN A 844 -29.29 -19.50 22.95
N VAL A 845 -28.73 -20.68 22.67
CA VAL A 845 -28.97 -21.43 21.44
C VAL A 845 -30.34 -22.09 21.49
N GLN A 846 -31.18 -21.83 20.49
CA GLN A 846 -32.54 -22.33 20.40
C GLN A 846 -33.04 -22.37 18.95
N TYR A 847 -34.18 -23.03 18.73
CA TYR A 847 -34.85 -23.05 17.43
C TYR A 847 -36.37 -23.02 17.59
N VAL A 848 -37.07 -22.49 16.59
CA VAL A 848 -38.53 -22.48 16.48
C VAL A 848 -38.93 -22.89 15.08
N LYS A 849 -39.88 -23.82 14.95
CA LYS A 849 -40.45 -24.22 13.66
C LYS A 849 -41.67 -23.36 13.32
N ILE A 850 -41.66 -22.76 12.13
CA ILE A 850 -42.74 -21.91 11.59
C ILE A 850 -43.11 -22.43 10.20
N GLY A 851 -44.09 -23.34 10.13
CA GLY A 851 -44.44 -24.02 8.88
C GLY A 851 -43.28 -24.87 8.36
N ASP A 852 -42.87 -24.60 7.12
CA ASP A 852 -41.74 -25.27 6.43
C ASP A 852 -40.38 -24.58 6.66
N GLN A 853 -40.36 -23.47 7.39
CA GLN A 853 -39.14 -22.76 7.79
C GLN A 853 -38.82 -23.06 9.25
N VAL A 854 -37.53 -23.14 9.57
CA VAL A 854 -37.03 -23.22 10.94
C VAL A 854 -36.16 -22.01 11.22
N VAL A 855 -36.44 -21.34 12.34
CA VAL A 855 -35.69 -20.18 12.81
C VAL A 855 -34.78 -20.62 13.92
N TYR A 856 -33.47 -20.56 13.71
CA TYR A 856 -32.46 -20.84 14.72
C TYR A 856 -31.93 -19.52 15.27
N THR A 857 -31.67 -19.45 16.58
CA THR A 857 -31.02 -18.29 17.20
C THR A 857 -29.92 -18.70 18.15
N ALA A 858 -28.88 -17.87 18.23
CA ALA A 858 -27.78 -18.03 19.17
C ALA A 858 -27.15 -16.68 19.49
N ASP A 859 -26.77 -16.47 20.75
CA ASP A 859 -25.96 -15.33 21.16
C ASP A 859 -24.48 -15.67 21.01
N VAL A 860 -23.79 -14.96 20.11
CA VAL A 860 -22.36 -15.08 19.85
C VAL A 860 -21.67 -13.85 20.45
N LEU A 861 -20.94 -14.06 21.54
CA LEU A 861 -20.43 -13.02 22.42
C LEU A 861 -19.03 -12.54 22.06
N VAL A 862 -18.31 -13.30 21.22
CA VAL A 862 -16.95 -12.97 20.76
C VAL A 862 -16.89 -13.04 19.23
N PRO A 863 -16.01 -12.28 18.57
CA PRO A 863 -15.87 -12.33 17.12
C PRO A 863 -15.26 -13.67 16.69
N TYR A 864 -15.87 -14.29 15.68
CA TYR A 864 -15.32 -15.47 14.99
C TYR A 864 -15.02 -15.13 13.52
N ALA A 865 -14.13 -15.88 12.86
CA ALA A 865 -14.01 -15.83 11.40
C ALA A 865 -15.28 -16.39 10.74
N PHE A 866 -15.79 -17.50 11.30
CA PHE A 866 -16.98 -18.18 10.85
C PHE A 866 -17.93 -18.46 12.01
N VAL A 867 -19.19 -18.08 11.81
CA VAL A 867 -20.32 -18.56 12.62
C VAL A 867 -21.19 -19.42 11.71
N ARG A 868 -21.18 -20.73 11.94
CA ARG A 868 -21.87 -21.71 11.09
C ARG A 868 -23.01 -22.36 11.86
N LEU A 869 -24.09 -22.64 11.14
CA LEU A 869 -25.16 -23.50 11.61
C LEU A 869 -25.10 -24.81 10.81
N PHE A 870 -24.85 -25.90 11.50
CA PHE A 870 -24.94 -27.23 10.93
C PHE A 870 -26.20 -27.93 11.40
N ILE A 871 -26.85 -28.69 10.52
CA ILE A 871 -28.10 -29.40 10.84
C ILE A 871 -27.91 -30.88 10.49
N GLY A 872 -28.25 -31.73 11.43
CA GLY A 872 -28.23 -33.18 11.28
C GLY A 872 -29.39 -33.67 10.42
N GLY A 873 -29.19 -34.82 9.77
CA GLY A 873 -30.23 -35.59 9.09
C GLY A 873 -30.51 -36.91 9.82
N PRO A 874 -31.35 -37.79 9.26
CA PRO A 874 -31.55 -39.13 9.77
C PRO A 874 -30.23 -39.91 9.77
N HIS A 875 -29.86 -40.43 10.93
CA HIS A 875 -28.68 -41.26 11.08
C HIS A 875 -29.05 -42.73 10.80
N GLN A 876 -28.27 -43.40 9.96
CA GLN A 876 -28.37 -44.83 9.67
C GLN A 876 -27.36 -45.63 10.52
N ALA A 877 -27.28 -46.96 10.32
CA ALA A 877 -26.29 -47.80 10.99
C ALA A 877 -24.85 -47.40 10.60
N ILE A 878 -23.88 -47.69 11.49
CA ILE A 878 -22.44 -47.52 11.20
C ILE A 878 -22.09 -48.25 9.88
N GLY A 879 -21.32 -47.60 9.02
CA GLY A 879 -21.00 -48.07 7.67
C GLY A 879 -22.05 -47.73 6.59
N ALA A 880 -23.15 -47.06 6.95
CA ALA A 880 -24.17 -46.58 6.01
C ALA A 880 -24.50 -45.08 6.18
N SER A 881 -24.21 -44.47 7.33
CA SER A 881 -24.41 -43.04 7.58
C SER A 881 -23.36 -42.17 6.89
N ALA A 882 -23.77 -41.43 5.86
CA ALA A 882 -22.97 -40.38 5.26
C ALA A 882 -23.27 -39.02 5.91
N GLY A 883 -22.24 -38.21 6.13
CA GLY A 883 -22.37 -36.88 6.74
C GLY A 883 -21.01 -36.29 7.09
N TRP A 884 -20.94 -34.98 7.29
CA TRP A 884 -19.72 -34.32 7.75
C TRP A 884 -19.47 -34.66 9.24
N PRO A 885 -18.31 -35.21 9.61
CA PRO A 885 -17.98 -35.49 11.01
C PRO A 885 -17.60 -34.19 11.73
N ILE A 886 -18.53 -33.61 12.48
CA ILE A 886 -18.33 -32.33 13.17
C ILE A 886 -17.66 -32.47 14.56
N ASP A 887 -17.66 -33.68 15.09
CA ASP A 887 -17.05 -34.03 16.38
C ASP A 887 -16.54 -35.46 16.32
N ALA A 888 -15.39 -35.71 16.93
CA ALA A 888 -14.76 -37.02 17.00
C ALA A 888 -14.56 -37.40 18.47
N GLY A 889 -15.34 -38.35 18.95
CA GLY A 889 -15.17 -38.97 20.25
C GLY A 889 -14.48 -40.32 20.14
N LEU A 890 -13.71 -40.70 21.16
CA LEU A 890 -13.35 -42.09 21.39
C LEU A 890 -14.35 -42.65 22.39
N SER A 891 -15.20 -43.60 21.99
CA SER A 891 -16.01 -44.33 22.97
C SER A 891 -15.23 -45.55 23.45
N THR A 892 -15.05 -45.62 24.76
CA THR A 892 -14.56 -46.82 25.48
C THR A 892 -15.71 -47.76 25.86
N ASP A 893 -16.96 -47.42 25.51
CA ASP A 893 -18.17 -48.13 25.94
C ASP A 893 -18.39 -49.47 25.21
N ASN A 894 -17.38 -49.95 24.48
CA ASN A 894 -17.40 -51.24 23.78
C ASN A 894 -17.11 -52.43 24.70
N GLY A 895 -17.25 -52.27 26.03
CA GLY A 895 -17.02 -53.35 26.99
C GLY A 895 -15.57 -53.85 27.04
N GLY A 896 -14.59 -52.96 26.85
CA GLY A 896 -13.15 -53.24 27.04
C GLY A 896 -12.34 -53.62 25.78
N GLY A 897 -12.83 -53.33 24.57
CA GLY A 897 -12.04 -53.37 23.33
C GLY A 897 -11.32 -52.05 23.03
N ASP A 898 -10.52 -52.02 21.94
CA ASP A 898 -9.89 -50.80 21.46
C ASP A 898 -10.95 -49.71 21.22
N PRO A 899 -10.68 -48.43 21.58
CA PRO A 899 -11.62 -47.35 21.39
C PRO A 899 -12.07 -47.25 19.93
N ILE A 900 -13.39 -47.25 19.69
CA ILE A 900 -13.95 -47.00 18.34
C ILE A 900 -14.23 -45.50 18.25
N GLY A 901 -13.79 -44.87 17.15
CA GLY A 901 -14.15 -43.50 16.83
C GLY A 901 -15.67 -43.37 16.66
N GLN A 902 -16.32 -42.61 17.53
CA GLN A 902 -17.71 -42.22 17.36
C GLN A 902 -17.73 -40.80 16.83
N TYR A 903 -18.48 -40.56 15.75
CA TYR A 903 -18.55 -39.25 15.13
C TYR A 903 -19.97 -38.71 15.21
N LYS A 904 -20.11 -37.42 15.54
CA LYS A 904 -21.38 -36.72 15.33
C LYS A 904 -21.42 -36.26 13.89
N LEU A 905 -22.48 -36.60 13.17
CA LEU A 905 -22.62 -36.27 11.76
C LEU A 905 -23.62 -35.14 11.56
N VAL A 906 -23.28 -34.24 10.65
CA VAL A 906 -24.18 -33.21 10.16
C VAL A 906 -24.32 -33.33 8.64
N ASN A 907 -25.51 -33.06 8.14
CA ASN A 907 -25.86 -33.29 6.73
C ASN A 907 -26.13 -32.00 5.98
N TYR A 908 -26.29 -30.91 6.69
CA TYR A 908 -26.63 -29.60 6.14
C TYR A 908 -25.78 -28.51 6.79
N LEU A 909 -25.45 -27.49 6.01
CA LEU A 909 -24.66 -26.33 6.40
C LEU A 909 -25.38 -25.06 5.97
N VAL A 910 -25.53 -24.13 6.91
CA VAL A 910 -25.84 -22.73 6.63
C VAL A 910 -24.59 -21.92 6.97
N GLU A 911 -24.07 -21.22 5.97
CA GLU A 911 -22.87 -20.39 6.06
C GLU A 911 -23.06 -19.10 5.25
N GLY A 912 -22.43 -18.03 5.72
CA GLY A 912 -22.36 -16.75 5.03
C GLY A 912 -22.93 -15.63 5.88
N ASN A 913 -23.65 -14.70 5.26
CA ASN A 913 -24.19 -13.51 5.93
C ASN A 913 -25.55 -13.10 5.34
N ASP A 914 -26.03 -11.92 5.68
CA ASP A 914 -27.28 -11.34 5.18
C ASP A 914 -27.27 -11.10 3.66
N PHE A 915 -26.09 -10.93 3.05
CA PHE A 915 -25.92 -10.75 1.60
C PHE A 915 -25.69 -12.07 0.85
N TYR A 916 -24.91 -12.99 1.43
CA TYR A 916 -24.64 -14.34 0.89
C TYR A 916 -25.19 -15.43 1.84
N PRO A 917 -26.51 -15.63 1.90
CA PRO A 917 -27.13 -16.57 2.83
C PRO A 917 -27.11 -18.01 2.28
N GLY A 918 -25.95 -18.66 2.21
CA GLY A 918 -25.83 -19.98 1.61
C GLY A 918 -26.47 -21.10 2.44
N PHE A 919 -27.19 -22.02 1.79
CA PHE A 919 -27.69 -23.26 2.38
C PHE A 919 -27.28 -24.45 1.54
N TYR A 920 -26.64 -25.44 2.16
CA TYR A 920 -25.99 -26.55 1.48
C TYR A 920 -26.31 -27.91 2.12
N LYS A 921 -26.24 -28.97 1.31
CA LYS A 921 -26.31 -30.38 1.73
C LYS A 921 -24.95 -31.04 1.53
N TYR A 922 -24.50 -31.81 2.52
CA TYR A 922 -23.27 -32.57 2.44
C TYR A 922 -23.35 -33.63 1.33
N THR A 923 -22.31 -33.70 0.50
CA THR A 923 -22.19 -34.68 -0.58
C THR A 923 -20.82 -35.35 -0.62
N GLY A 924 -19.97 -35.15 0.38
CA GLY A 924 -18.68 -35.81 0.46
C GLY A 924 -18.82 -37.32 0.68
N ALA A 925 -17.74 -38.06 0.40
CA ALA A 925 -17.75 -39.52 0.38
C ALA A 925 -17.64 -40.17 1.77
N TYR A 926 -17.52 -39.38 2.84
CA TYR A 926 -17.35 -39.90 4.19
C TYR A 926 -18.58 -40.65 4.66
N VAL A 927 -18.32 -41.85 5.15
CA VAL A 927 -19.29 -42.72 5.81
C VAL A 927 -18.71 -43.11 7.16
N GLU A 928 -19.51 -43.01 8.21
CA GLU A 928 -19.04 -43.33 9.56
C GLU A 928 -18.52 -44.77 9.66
N GLY A 929 -17.30 -44.92 10.20
CA GLY A 929 -16.63 -46.21 10.31
C GLY A 929 -15.97 -46.71 9.01
N GLY A 930 -16.07 -45.95 7.91
CA GLY A 930 -15.33 -46.18 6.67
C GLY A 930 -13.89 -45.71 6.74
N SER A 931 -13.08 -46.10 5.76
CA SER A 931 -11.68 -45.65 5.59
C SER A 931 -11.54 -44.41 4.69
N GLY A 932 -12.67 -43.83 4.25
CA GLY A 932 -12.68 -42.64 3.40
C GLY A 932 -12.42 -41.36 4.20
N ASN A 933 -11.89 -40.34 3.54
CA ASN A 933 -11.67 -39.03 4.15
C ASN A 933 -12.97 -38.22 4.21
N ALA A 934 -13.06 -37.33 5.19
CA ALA A 934 -14.10 -36.33 5.27
C ALA A 934 -13.78 -35.18 4.32
N ASP A 935 -14.22 -35.32 3.07
CA ASP A 935 -14.07 -34.27 2.08
C ASP A 935 -15.06 -33.14 2.37
N TRP A 936 -14.59 -31.89 2.39
CA TRP A 936 -15.44 -30.71 2.60
C TRP A 936 -16.22 -30.38 1.31
N THR A 937 -17.21 -31.23 0.99
CA THR A 937 -18.00 -31.11 -0.25
C THR A 937 -19.47 -30.89 0.07
N TRP A 938 -19.99 -29.75 -0.40
CA TRP A 938 -21.31 -29.27 -0.08
C TRP A 938 -22.06 -28.81 -1.34
N LEU A 939 -23.26 -29.34 -1.57
CA LEU A 939 -24.11 -29.02 -2.71
C LEU A 939 -25.14 -27.94 -2.34
N PRO A 940 -25.22 -26.81 -3.07
CA PRO A 940 -26.20 -25.77 -2.81
C PRO A 940 -27.63 -26.29 -2.85
N GLN A 941 -28.42 -25.96 -1.85
CA GLN A 941 -29.86 -26.25 -1.74
C GLN A 941 -30.73 -25.00 -1.94
N GLY A 942 -30.15 -23.82 -1.80
CA GLY A 942 -30.83 -22.53 -1.92
C GLY A 942 -30.24 -21.50 -0.97
N THR A 943 -31.10 -20.62 -0.47
CA THR A 943 -30.71 -19.57 0.47
C THR A 943 -31.38 -19.72 1.84
N ALA A 944 -30.66 -19.38 2.90
CA ALA A 944 -31.16 -19.33 4.28
C ALA A 944 -30.85 -17.94 4.88
N PRO A 945 -31.77 -16.96 4.77
CA PRO A 945 -31.53 -15.59 5.23
C PRO A 945 -31.02 -15.54 6.67
N GLN A 946 -30.14 -14.59 6.95
CA GLN A 946 -29.49 -14.44 8.25
C GLN A 946 -29.62 -12.99 8.73
N THR A 947 -29.80 -12.78 10.03
CA THR A 947 -29.77 -11.45 10.63
C THR A 947 -29.01 -11.47 11.94
N GLN A 948 -28.42 -10.33 12.31
CA GLN A 948 -27.74 -10.14 13.58
C GLN A 948 -28.28 -8.88 14.28
N SER A 949 -28.69 -9.03 15.54
CA SER A 949 -29.10 -7.93 16.42
C SER A 949 -28.34 -8.03 17.74
N GLY A 950 -27.38 -7.14 17.95
CA GLY A 950 -26.43 -7.29 19.06
C GLY A 950 -25.63 -8.60 18.92
N TYR A 951 -25.62 -9.43 19.96
CA TYR A 951 -24.98 -10.76 19.92
C TYR A 951 -25.85 -11.82 19.26
N THR A 952 -27.15 -11.58 19.12
CA THR A 952 -28.10 -12.59 18.66
C THR A 952 -28.03 -12.73 17.15
N ASN A 953 -27.52 -13.87 16.69
CA ASN A 953 -27.57 -14.32 15.31
C ASN A 953 -28.86 -15.12 15.10
N THR A 954 -29.51 -14.91 13.97
CA THR A 954 -30.75 -15.59 13.59
C THR A 954 -30.63 -16.14 12.17
N TRP A 955 -30.93 -17.42 12.00
CA TRP A 955 -30.95 -18.10 10.70
C TRP A 955 -32.36 -18.55 10.34
N TYR A 956 -32.83 -18.18 9.15
CA TYR A 956 -34.15 -18.53 8.62
C TYR A 956 -34.01 -19.63 7.57
N VAL A 957 -34.08 -20.88 7.99
CA VAL A 957 -33.70 -22.03 7.15
C VAL A 957 -34.93 -22.71 6.53
N PRO A 958 -35.05 -22.79 5.20
CA PRO A 958 -36.17 -23.46 4.53
C PRO A 958 -35.95 -24.98 4.51
N LEU A 959 -36.37 -25.68 5.57
CA LEU A 959 -36.20 -27.14 5.66
C LEU A 959 -37.30 -27.94 4.94
N GLY A 960 -38.33 -27.29 4.40
CA GLY A 960 -39.37 -27.93 3.59
C GLY A 960 -38.80 -28.79 2.46
N GLY A 961 -39.18 -30.07 2.42
CA GLY A 961 -38.70 -31.02 1.39
C GLY A 961 -37.30 -31.62 1.63
N THR A 962 -36.65 -31.30 2.75
CA THR A 962 -35.38 -31.90 3.18
C THR A 962 -35.60 -33.05 4.18
N ASP A 963 -34.57 -33.87 4.42
CA ASP A 963 -34.54 -34.85 5.50
C ASP A 963 -33.88 -34.30 6.79
N ALA A 964 -33.60 -32.99 6.84
CA ALA A 964 -33.00 -32.35 8.00
C ALA A 964 -33.88 -32.50 9.25
N LEU A 965 -33.24 -32.68 10.41
CA LEU A 965 -33.87 -32.82 11.71
C LEU A 965 -33.73 -31.50 12.49
N PRO A 966 -34.82 -30.71 12.65
CA PRO A 966 -34.72 -29.36 13.18
C PRO A 966 -34.11 -29.25 14.57
N ASP A 967 -34.31 -30.27 15.39
CA ASP A 967 -33.85 -30.39 16.78
C ASP A 967 -32.42 -30.94 16.91
N ASN A 968 -31.82 -31.38 15.81
CA ASN A 968 -30.45 -31.89 15.74
C ASN A 968 -29.59 -30.89 14.98
N PHE A 969 -28.91 -30.01 15.69
CA PHE A 969 -28.10 -28.97 15.06
C PHE A 969 -26.93 -28.56 15.93
N VAL A 970 -25.98 -27.87 15.30
CA VAL A 970 -24.78 -27.33 15.96
C VAL A 970 -24.62 -25.88 15.52
N VAL A 971 -24.48 -24.99 16.50
CA VAL A 971 -23.94 -23.65 16.24
C VAL A 971 -22.45 -23.71 16.54
N GLN A 972 -21.64 -23.42 15.52
CA GLN A 972 -20.18 -23.44 15.58
C GLN A 972 -19.63 -22.02 15.43
N GLY A 973 -18.73 -21.64 16.33
CA GLY A 973 -17.82 -20.52 16.13
C GLY A 973 -16.41 -21.03 15.89
N GLN A 974 -15.77 -20.60 14.80
CA GLN A 974 -14.40 -20.98 14.45
C GLN A 974 -13.60 -19.77 13.95
N GLY A 975 -12.33 -19.66 14.36
CA GLY A 975 -11.42 -18.60 13.94
C GLY A 975 -11.41 -17.39 14.87
N TYR A 976 -10.23 -16.82 15.17
CA TYR A 976 -10.04 -15.64 16.05
C TYR A 976 -10.52 -15.80 17.51
N ALA A 977 -11.08 -16.96 17.87
CA ALA A 977 -11.37 -17.40 19.23
C ALA A 977 -11.40 -18.94 19.26
N PRO A 978 -11.28 -19.57 20.45
CA PRO A 978 -11.37 -21.02 20.59
C PRO A 978 -12.59 -21.60 19.89
N LEU A 979 -12.36 -22.67 19.12
CA LEU A 979 -13.42 -23.43 18.46
C LEU A 979 -14.47 -23.81 19.50
N GLN A 980 -15.71 -23.41 19.26
CA GLN A 980 -16.83 -23.77 20.12
C GLN A 980 -17.96 -24.35 19.30
N ASN A 981 -18.33 -25.59 19.61
CA ASN A 981 -19.51 -26.27 19.10
C ASN A 981 -20.56 -26.33 20.20
N ILE A 982 -21.73 -25.73 19.98
CA ILE A 982 -22.90 -25.90 20.85
C ILE A 982 -23.87 -26.89 20.20
N PHE A 983 -23.85 -28.11 20.71
CA PHE A 983 -24.66 -29.22 20.21
C PHE A 983 -26.08 -29.19 20.79
N HIS A 984 -27.07 -29.34 19.93
CA HIS A 984 -28.47 -29.59 20.28
C HIS A 984 -28.95 -30.87 19.61
N GLY A 985 -29.65 -31.71 20.37
CA GLY A 985 -30.00 -33.06 19.95
C GLY A 985 -28.80 -34.01 19.99
N PRO A 986 -29.04 -35.32 19.87
CA PRO A 986 -27.96 -36.31 19.94
C PRO A 986 -27.04 -36.28 18.71
N LEU A 987 -27.50 -35.78 17.55
CA LEU A 987 -26.76 -35.80 16.25
C LEU A 987 -26.30 -37.20 15.78
N ARG A 988 -26.71 -38.20 16.55
CA ARG A 988 -26.79 -39.62 16.31
C ARG A 988 -28.17 -39.99 16.86
N SER A 989 -29.21 -39.83 16.05
CA SER A 989 -30.46 -40.52 16.33
C SER A 989 -30.61 -41.52 15.21
N TYR A 990 -30.17 -42.76 15.44
CA TYR A 990 -30.59 -43.90 14.64
C TYR A 990 -32.11 -43.81 14.54
N LYS A 991 -32.60 -43.74 13.31
CA LYS A 991 -34.04 -43.86 13.04
C LYS A 991 -34.30 -45.23 12.46
N CYS A 992 -34.74 -46.16 13.32
CA CYS A 992 -35.35 -47.40 12.86
C CYS A 992 -36.82 -47.11 12.56
N ASP A 993 -37.26 -47.35 11.33
CA ASP A 993 -38.66 -47.15 10.88
C ASP A 993 -39.26 -45.77 11.21
N GLY A 994 -38.41 -44.74 11.22
CA GLY A 994 -38.81 -43.34 11.42
C GLY A 994 -38.88 -42.85 12.88
N GLN A 995 -38.46 -43.66 13.87
CA GLN A 995 -38.43 -43.27 15.29
C GLN A 995 -36.99 -43.29 15.87
N PRO A 996 -36.62 -42.38 16.79
CA PRO A 996 -35.29 -42.35 17.43
C PRO A 996 -35.02 -43.60 18.27
N CYS A 997 -33.84 -44.22 18.18
CA CYS A 997 -33.49 -45.42 18.97
C CYS A 997 -32.17 -45.36 19.76
N ASP A 998 -31.55 -44.18 19.94
CA ASP A 998 -30.26 -44.05 20.66
C ASP A 998 -30.36 -44.18 22.18
N ASP A 999 -31.56 -44.17 22.74
CA ASP A 999 -31.80 -44.38 24.18
C ASP A 999 -32.81 -45.50 24.42
N ASN A 1000 -32.69 -46.65 23.73
CA ASN A 1000 -33.56 -47.75 24.09
C ASN A 1000 -33.12 -48.33 25.45
N SER A 1001 -33.73 -47.83 26.54
CA SER A 1001 -33.57 -48.34 27.91
C SER A 1001 -33.88 -49.84 28.04
N ASP A 1002 -34.47 -50.42 27.01
CA ASP A 1002 -34.67 -51.85 26.89
C ASP A 1002 -33.36 -52.62 26.67
N TYR A 1003 -32.21 -52.01 26.34
CA TYR A 1003 -30.94 -52.74 26.14
C TYR A 1003 -29.84 -52.27 27.11
N ASP A 1004 -29.25 -53.20 27.88
CA ASP A 1004 -28.13 -52.96 28.80
C ASP A 1004 -26.97 -53.92 28.50
N CYS A 1005 -25.83 -53.43 28.01
CA CYS A 1005 -24.67 -54.27 27.70
C CYS A 1005 -23.80 -54.65 28.90
N LYS A 1006 -24.29 -54.48 30.13
CA LYS A 1006 -23.60 -54.94 31.34
C LYS A 1006 -23.67 -56.45 31.52
N GLY A 1007 -22.63 -57.01 32.11
CA GLY A 1007 -22.51 -58.43 32.42
C GLY A 1007 -21.41 -58.69 33.43
N SER A 1008 -21.10 -59.95 33.67
CA SER A 1008 -19.96 -60.35 34.49
C SER A 1008 -18.67 -59.78 33.91
N SER A 1009 -17.68 -59.47 34.75
CA SER A 1009 -16.33 -59.13 34.29
C SER A 1009 -15.68 -60.24 33.45
N LEU A 1010 -16.13 -61.48 33.63
CA LEU A 1010 -15.71 -62.66 32.86
C LEU A 1010 -16.32 -62.69 31.45
N CYS A 1011 -17.21 -61.76 31.11
CA CYS A 1011 -17.70 -61.58 29.75
C CYS A 1011 -16.61 -61.19 28.75
N SER A 1012 -15.46 -60.71 29.24
CA SER A 1012 -14.28 -60.39 28.43
C SER A 1012 -13.59 -61.63 27.83
N LEU A 1013 -13.85 -62.85 28.33
CA LEU A 1013 -13.17 -64.07 27.87
C LEU A 1013 -13.32 -64.29 26.35
N PRO A 1014 -12.25 -64.57 25.60
CA PRO A 1014 -12.29 -64.66 24.13
C PRO A 1014 -13.24 -65.75 23.60
N THR A 1015 -13.33 -66.88 24.30
CA THR A 1015 -14.13 -68.04 23.87
C THR A 1015 -15.61 -67.94 24.23
N LEU A 1016 -16.01 -66.94 25.03
CA LEU A 1016 -17.37 -66.86 25.57
C LEU A 1016 -18.44 -66.67 24.49
N LEU A 1017 -18.13 -65.91 23.45
CA LEU A 1017 -19.05 -65.62 22.35
C LEU A 1017 -19.57 -66.91 21.70
N ALA A 1018 -18.66 -67.84 21.39
CA ALA A 1018 -18.98 -69.13 20.78
C ALA A 1018 -19.86 -69.99 21.71
N TRP A 1019 -19.67 -69.87 23.03
CA TRP A 1019 -20.54 -70.50 24.01
C TRP A 1019 -21.93 -69.86 24.05
N CYS A 1020 -22.04 -68.53 23.98
CA CYS A 1020 -23.34 -67.86 23.92
C CYS A 1020 -24.10 -68.24 22.65
N ASP A 1021 -23.40 -68.31 21.51
CA ASP A 1021 -23.99 -68.73 20.23
C ASP A 1021 -24.45 -70.18 20.29
N ARG A 1022 -23.67 -71.06 20.94
CA ARG A 1022 -24.09 -72.45 21.16
C ARG A 1022 -25.29 -72.52 22.11
N ALA A 1023 -25.31 -71.74 23.19
CA ALA A 1023 -26.39 -71.72 24.17
C ALA A 1023 -27.72 -71.31 23.54
N VAL A 1024 -27.74 -70.24 22.74
CA VAL A 1024 -28.97 -69.76 22.10
C VAL A 1024 -29.44 -70.68 20.97
N ASN A 1025 -28.52 -71.31 20.23
CA ASN A 1025 -28.87 -72.22 19.14
C ASN A 1025 -29.33 -73.60 19.63
N ASN A 1026 -29.04 -73.96 20.88
CA ASN A 1026 -29.51 -75.19 21.51
C ASN A 1026 -30.90 -75.06 22.17
N LEU A 1027 -31.51 -73.86 22.17
CA LEU A 1027 -32.88 -73.68 22.64
C LEU A 1027 -33.87 -74.47 21.77
N ASN A 1028 -35.00 -74.90 22.34
CA ASN A 1028 -36.10 -75.47 21.58
C ASN A 1028 -36.79 -74.38 20.74
N ARG A 1029 -36.39 -74.27 19.47
CA ARG A 1029 -36.78 -73.23 18.48
C ARG A 1029 -38.23 -73.39 18.01
N THR A 1030 -39.20 -73.13 18.87
CA THR A 1030 -40.63 -73.07 18.53
C THR A 1030 -41.24 -71.74 18.97
N ASP A 1031 -42.43 -71.40 18.44
CA ASP A 1031 -43.22 -70.24 18.86
C ASP A 1031 -44.09 -70.53 20.10
N ILE A 1032 -43.99 -71.73 20.68
CA ILE A 1032 -44.66 -72.09 21.94
C ILE A 1032 -43.86 -71.48 23.09
N LEU A 1033 -44.54 -70.84 24.05
CA LEU A 1033 -43.98 -70.27 25.28
C LEU A 1033 -43.38 -71.36 26.19
N THR A 1034 -42.21 -71.86 25.79
CA THR A 1034 -41.53 -73.00 26.40
C THR A 1034 -40.67 -72.56 27.57
N TYR A 1035 -40.15 -71.33 27.54
CA TYR A 1035 -39.25 -70.81 28.55
C TYR A 1035 -39.97 -69.86 29.49
N GLY A 1036 -39.72 -69.95 30.80
CA GLY A 1036 -40.38 -69.10 31.78
C GLY A 1036 -39.67 -69.00 33.13
N THR A 1037 -40.15 -68.08 33.97
CA THR A 1037 -39.59 -67.84 35.31
C THR A 1037 -40.48 -68.33 36.45
N SER A 1038 -41.55 -69.07 36.13
CA SER A 1038 -42.49 -69.65 37.10
C SER A 1038 -42.77 -71.13 36.81
N GLY A 1039 -43.07 -71.90 37.86
CA GLY A 1039 -43.31 -73.34 37.77
C GLY A 1039 -42.04 -74.16 37.47
N ASP A 1040 -42.20 -75.29 36.78
CA ASP A 1040 -41.13 -76.20 36.38
C ASP A 1040 -40.57 -75.89 34.95
N ALA A 1041 -40.88 -74.71 34.40
CA ALA A 1041 -40.41 -74.31 33.07
C ALA A 1041 -38.90 -74.00 33.07
N GLU A 1042 -38.20 -74.39 32.01
CA GLU A 1042 -36.81 -73.97 31.81
C GLU A 1042 -36.77 -72.45 31.61
N ASN A 1043 -35.80 -71.75 32.18
CA ASN A 1043 -35.69 -70.30 32.00
C ASN A 1043 -34.74 -69.92 30.85
N GLY A 1044 -34.08 -70.87 30.20
CA GLY A 1044 -33.22 -70.60 29.05
C GLY A 1044 -32.27 -71.74 28.72
N GLY A 1045 -31.14 -71.38 28.09
CA GLY A 1045 -30.14 -72.33 27.61
C GLY A 1045 -28.73 -71.94 28.06
N CYS A 1046 -27.86 -72.93 28.16
CA CYS A 1046 -26.47 -72.74 28.57
C CYS A 1046 -25.53 -73.64 27.75
N ALA A 1047 -24.33 -73.16 27.46
CA ALA A 1047 -23.25 -73.97 26.91
C ALA A 1047 -21.92 -73.64 27.61
N SER A 1048 -21.14 -74.66 27.95
CA SER A 1048 -19.86 -74.53 28.66
C SER A 1048 -18.88 -75.64 28.27
N ASP A 1049 -17.63 -75.49 28.70
CA ASP A 1049 -16.57 -76.50 28.63
C ASP A 1049 -16.35 -77.26 29.97
N GLY A 1050 -17.23 -77.04 30.95
CA GLY A 1050 -17.13 -77.63 32.29
C GLY A 1050 -16.45 -76.75 33.35
N ASN A 1051 -15.71 -75.69 32.96
CA ASN A 1051 -15.08 -74.73 33.87
C ASN A 1051 -15.70 -73.32 33.82
N GLY A 1052 -16.56 -73.07 32.84
CA GLY A 1052 -17.27 -71.82 32.66
C GLY A 1052 -17.94 -71.78 31.30
N GLY A 1053 -19.00 -70.99 31.15
CA GLY A 1053 -19.73 -70.92 29.91
C GLY A 1053 -20.61 -69.69 29.81
N CYS A 1054 -21.51 -69.70 28.82
CA CYS A 1054 -22.48 -68.63 28.63
C CYS A 1054 -23.90 -69.17 28.79
N GLY A 1055 -24.72 -68.42 29.53
CA GLY A 1055 -26.15 -68.63 29.64
C GLY A 1055 -26.92 -67.56 28.88
N VAL A 1056 -28.01 -67.96 28.24
CA VAL A 1056 -29.04 -67.09 27.64
C VAL A 1056 -30.35 -67.43 28.32
N PHE A 1057 -30.79 -66.59 29.26
CA PHE A 1057 -31.90 -66.92 30.15
C PHE A 1057 -32.83 -65.74 30.42
N LEU A 1058 -34.10 -66.05 30.56
CA LEU A 1058 -35.19 -65.15 30.91
C LEU A 1058 -35.24 -64.96 32.43
N GLN A 1059 -35.48 -63.73 32.85
CA GLN A 1059 -35.55 -63.30 34.25
C GLN A 1059 -36.75 -62.34 34.43
N GLY A 1060 -37.19 -62.17 35.67
CA GLY A 1060 -38.36 -61.36 36.03
C GLY A 1060 -39.49 -62.20 36.63
N TYR A 1061 -40.60 -61.57 37.01
CA TYR A 1061 -41.72 -62.22 37.70
C TYR A 1061 -42.79 -62.71 36.71
N ASN A 1062 -43.11 -64.01 36.71
CA ASN A 1062 -44.10 -64.64 35.81
C ASN A 1062 -43.84 -64.42 34.31
N CYS A 1063 -42.58 -64.42 33.92
CA CYS A 1063 -42.16 -64.25 32.54
C CYS A 1063 -42.31 -65.55 31.75
N ALA A 1064 -42.73 -65.44 30.49
CA ALA A 1064 -42.74 -66.54 29.56
C ALA A 1064 -42.34 -66.06 28.16
N MET A 1065 -41.48 -66.81 27.48
CA MET A 1065 -40.99 -66.47 26.14
C MET A 1065 -40.86 -67.73 25.29
N SER A 1066 -41.15 -67.60 23.99
CA SER A 1066 -40.92 -68.69 23.05
C SER A 1066 -39.43 -68.85 22.79
N GLY A 1067 -38.99 -70.07 22.45
CA GLY A 1067 -37.60 -70.27 22.07
C GLY A 1067 -37.23 -69.40 20.87
N ASN A 1068 -38.14 -69.27 19.88
CA ASN A 1068 -37.98 -68.42 18.70
C ASN A 1068 -37.68 -66.97 19.06
N ASP A 1069 -38.42 -66.39 20.00
CA ASP A 1069 -38.27 -65.00 20.40
C ASP A 1069 -37.01 -64.76 21.23
N MET A 1070 -36.63 -65.69 22.13
CA MET A 1070 -35.36 -65.57 22.88
C MET A 1070 -34.14 -65.44 21.95
N TRP A 1071 -34.11 -66.17 20.84
CA TRP A 1071 -33.01 -66.05 19.87
C TRP A 1071 -33.08 -64.78 19.04
N LYS A 1072 -34.28 -64.33 18.63
CA LYS A 1072 -34.41 -63.05 17.91
C LYS A 1072 -33.91 -61.92 18.80
N THR A 1073 -34.32 -61.92 20.06
CA THR A 1073 -33.87 -60.94 21.06
C THR A 1073 -32.36 -61.04 21.30
N TYR A 1074 -31.77 -62.23 21.33
CA TYR A 1074 -30.32 -62.42 21.36
C TYR A 1074 -29.60 -61.80 20.14
N GLN A 1075 -30.14 -62.02 18.92
CA GLN A 1075 -29.57 -61.38 17.72
C GLN A 1075 -29.72 -59.86 17.78
N ASN A 1076 -30.85 -59.36 18.28
CA ASN A 1076 -31.12 -57.94 18.43
C ASN A 1076 -30.22 -57.30 19.49
N LEU A 1077 -29.92 -57.98 20.61
CA LEU A 1077 -28.96 -57.52 21.60
C LEU A 1077 -27.59 -57.23 20.97
N ARG A 1078 -27.16 -58.02 19.98
CA ARG A 1078 -25.91 -57.81 19.25
C ARG A 1078 -26.01 -56.79 18.13
N LYS A 1079 -27.10 -56.81 17.37
CA LYS A 1079 -27.26 -56.00 16.14
C LYS A 1079 -27.86 -54.62 16.38
N LEU A 1080 -28.83 -54.53 17.29
CA LEU A 1080 -29.58 -53.32 17.62
C LEU A 1080 -29.09 -52.71 18.94
N GLY A 1081 -28.83 -53.54 19.96
CA GLY A 1081 -28.33 -53.07 21.27
C GLY A 1081 -26.81 -52.88 21.33
N GLY A 1082 -26.05 -53.32 20.32
CA GLY A 1082 -24.59 -53.15 20.25
C GLY A 1082 -23.77 -54.01 21.23
N CYS A 1083 -24.38 -54.96 21.93
CA CYS A 1083 -23.69 -55.76 22.94
C CYS A 1083 -22.78 -56.82 22.32
N SER A 1084 -21.46 -56.73 22.55
CA SER A 1084 -20.48 -57.59 21.87
C SER A 1084 -20.53 -59.06 22.33
N LYS A 1085 -20.71 -59.32 23.63
CA LYS A 1085 -20.70 -60.70 24.21
C LYS A 1085 -21.83 -60.96 25.20
N CYS A 1086 -22.03 -60.06 26.15
CA CYS A 1086 -23.04 -60.15 27.21
C CYS A 1086 -23.89 -58.89 27.22
N GLY A 1087 -25.09 -59.00 27.79
CA GLY A 1087 -26.04 -57.92 27.94
C GLY A 1087 -27.44 -58.44 28.24
N SER A 1088 -28.36 -57.54 28.57
CA SER A 1088 -29.76 -57.83 28.83
C SER A 1088 -30.69 -56.98 27.98
N PHE A 1089 -31.80 -57.58 27.58
CA PHE A 1089 -32.94 -56.88 26.98
C PHE A 1089 -34.10 -56.84 27.98
N HIS A 1090 -34.61 -55.67 28.32
CA HIS A 1090 -35.68 -55.41 29.28
C HIS A 1090 -36.99 -55.14 28.52
N GLN A 1091 -38.06 -55.81 28.94
CA GLN A 1091 -39.41 -55.58 28.43
C GLN A 1091 -40.21 -54.73 29.43
N GLU A 1092 -41.22 -54.02 28.92
CA GLU A 1092 -42.10 -53.16 29.72
C GLU A 1092 -42.85 -53.91 30.84
N ASP A 1093 -43.05 -55.22 30.69
CA ASP A 1093 -43.72 -56.08 31.67
C ASP A 1093 -42.81 -56.53 32.84
N GLY A 1094 -41.55 -56.06 32.86
CA GLY A 1094 -40.55 -56.40 33.88
C GLY A 1094 -39.80 -57.69 33.59
N CYS A 1095 -40.04 -58.33 32.44
CA CYS A 1095 -39.27 -59.49 31.99
C CYS A 1095 -37.99 -59.05 31.28
N MET A 1096 -36.89 -59.75 31.54
CA MET A 1096 -35.62 -59.46 30.87
C MET A 1096 -34.96 -60.72 30.34
N LEU A 1097 -34.43 -60.66 29.12
CA LEU A 1097 -33.58 -61.71 28.56
C LEU A 1097 -32.12 -61.32 28.78
N THR A 1098 -31.37 -62.15 29.49
CA THR A 1098 -29.98 -61.88 29.85
C THR A 1098 -29.03 -62.89 29.21
N VAL A 1099 -27.96 -62.37 28.62
CA VAL A 1099 -26.82 -63.13 28.11
C VAL A 1099 -25.63 -62.84 29.02
N ASN A 1100 -25.14 -63.83 29.75
CA ASN A 1100 -24.07 -63.60 30.71
C ASN A 1100 -23.18 -64.84 30.91
N TYR A 1101 -21.97 -64.61 31.44
CA TYR A 1101 -21.11 -65.70 31.92
C TYR A 1101 -21.79 -66.45 33.06
N VAL A 1102 -21.72 -67.78 33.01
CA VAL A 1102 -22.15 -68.66 34.09
C VAL A 1102 -21.02 -69.61 34.46
N ALA A 1103 -20.82 -69.82 35.76
CA ALA A 1103 -19.74 -70.67 36.24
C ALA A 1103 -19.95 -72.15 35.89
N LYS A 1104 -21.22 -72.59 35.77
CA LYS A 1104 -21.62 -73.94 35.33
C LYS A 1104 -22.96 -73.89 34.61
N CYS A 1105 -23.08 -74.72 33.57
CA CYS A 1105 -24.34 -75.26 33.08
C CYS A 1105 -24.61 -76.56 33.86
#